data_AF-A0AAV6FXW3-F1
#
_entry.id   AF-A0AAV6FXW3-F1
#
_cell.length_a   1.000
_cell.length_b   1.000
_cell.length_c   1.000
_cell.angle_alpha   90.00
_cell.angle_beta   90.00
_cell.angle_gamma   90.00
#
_symmetry.space_group_name_H-M   'P 1'
#
loop_
_entity.id
_entity.type
_entity.pdbx_description
1 polymer ?
#
loop_
_entity_poly.entity_id
_entity_poly.type
_entity_poly.pdbx_seq_one_letter_code
_entity_poly.pdbx_strand_id
1 'polypeptide(L)'
;MEGTGSPAEEAPDESPSEPLSPLEGWEELGGPGGGLASRLGLELDPGDSGSSGQLHHDSSVDMEDADSLGSNSLGALGGLARGGPHGLGCHRPAWALALHAQECFNQEVVRYAGQLGRHGKGSSSLEEKAQDLHQQLTIETRNMRKTRNFHHKLLKQERKNKGSEAKVMLSKLKIQFEEQRTKVEFLDAVRKYLEVLCLDQQGVDVSLLPSLAKGGSGGLEIQPQDDPALLTLLPEARKGKGGLAGSGSSLLVSGTPLGLMSYLYARDAHIEGYIQQFLYTYRYFCKPEEVLQFLMETFRRVSGENQDDPSSDATKVFNRSLDLLHCWVEDCRLVDFPSKSGLQQTITTFLCSEVAPLDCRGESLLAVLQGELEKRWSQGESAPCWGPDCALEDGDAQSVHALCRRTSVDDGSKKSFQWRLSRVVEPQPKEPVFSIAAVLPRPCYSSLLKQLGPTACLRAEERLPFSQQQHSAQHTAQQLTLLEQEMFHSCHPVHFLNSRAQGVKDKTVSRCVSSEAVPAEGAGHGLSEASPQESPLLHLLRYADSVTNWVSAEIVICDSVKVQTALLAKFLSIAKCCYESRNFATAMQILAGLENVIIRQLPAWKHLSVKVCEIIEELRAVQVFLRSDSLCLVEGDPLRVKPTLPDANVLALHLQQLEIGAFTLTTGAYKWPKLRTIGRVVSQVHAFQEFPYPYAADPEFQAYLRVRIAHLGSCDVPLLAADNEANFHQLPSSDRHSRRIQETLRRVRATFQ
;
A
#
# COMPACT_ATOMS: atom_id res chain seq x y z
N MET A 1 -10.42 41.20 -66.13
CA MET A 1 -10.29 39.86 -65.52
C MET A 1 -10.21 40.08 -64.02
N GLU A 2 -11.30 40.43 -63.33
CA GLU A 2 -12.63 39.78 -63.26
C GLU A 2 -12.55 38.39 -62.61
N GLY A 3 -13.32 38.04 -61.57
CA GLY A 3 -14.23 38.87 -60.77
C GLY A 3 -15.47 38.08 -60.29
N THR A 4 -16.16 38.61 -59.26
CA THR A 4 -17.50 38.17 -58.76
C THR A 4 -17.62 36.72 -58.24
N GLY A 5 -18.55 36.36 -57.35
CA GLY A 5 -19.54 37.15 -56.58
C GLY A 5 -20.48 36.23 -55.78
N SER A 6 -21.17 36.75 -54.76
CA SER A 6 -22.21 36.04 -53.98
C SER A 6 -23.55 35.94 -54.74
N PRO A 7 -24.50 35.09 -54.29
CA PRO A 7 -25.52 35.49 -53.30
C PRO A 7 -25.73 34.38 -52.21
N ALA A 8 -26.55 34.45 -51.16
CA ALA A 8 -27.83 35.14 -50.83
C ALA A 8 -29.09 34.53 -51.54
N GLU A 9 -30.28 34.46 -50.93
CA GLU A 9 -30.72 34.71 -49.52
C GLU A 9 -31.57 33.50 -49.02
N GLU A 10 -32.62 33.47 -48.17
CA GLU A 10 -33.55 34.44 -47.56
C GLU A 10 -34.13 33.82 -46.23
N ALA A 11 -35.34 34.18 -45.76
CA ALA A 11 -36.07 33.56 -44.62
C ALA A 11 -37.51 33.10 -45.06
N PRO A 12 -38.61 32.96 -44.25
CA PRO A 12 -39.01 33.46 -42.90
C PRO A 12 -38.96 32.38 -41.79
N ASP A 13 -38.99 32.63 -40.47
CA ASP A 13 -39.79 33.49 -39.55
C ASP A 13 -41.10 32.85 -39.01
N GLU A 14 -41.15 32.61 -37.69
CA GLU A 14 -42.22 33.04 -36.77
C GLU A 14 -41.92 32.61 -35.32
N SER A 15 -42.30 33.44 -34.34
CA SER A 15 -42.35 33.15 -32.90
C SER A 15 -43.63 33.78 -32.35
N PRO A 16 -44.29 33.23 -31.30
CA PRO A 16 -44.06 33.81 -29.96
C PRO A 16 -44.36 32.91 -28.73
N SER A 17 -44.16 33.51 -27.55
CA SER A 17 -44.79 33.26 -26.23
C SER A 17 -44.33 32.10 -25.33
N GLU A 18 -43.85 32.50 -24.15
CA GLU A 18 -43.83 31.75 -22.88
C GLU A 18 -45.24 31.77 -22.21
N PRO A 19 -45.42 31.34 -20.95
CA PRO A 19 -44.83 30.23 -20.18
C PRO A 19 -45.93 29.29 -19.63
N LEU A 20 -45.58 28.27 -18.81
CA LEU A 20 -46.36 27.91 -17.60
C LEU A 20 -45.64 26.90 -16.68
N SER A 21 -46.11 26.82 -15.43
CA SER A 21 -45.52 26.10 -14.29
C SER A 21 -46.18 24.71 -14.06
N PRO A 22 -45.75 23.87 -13.09
CA PRO A 22 -46.15 22.46 -13.03
C PRO A 22 -47.56 22.23 -12.44
N LEU A 23 -48.06 21.01 -12.61
CA LEU A 23 -49.36 20.53 -12.13
C LEU A 23 -49.20 19.53 -10.96
N GLU A 24 -50.06 19.66 -9.95
CA GLU A 24 -50.09 18.84 -8.73
C GLU A 24 -51.17 17.74 -8.76
N GLY A 25 -51.27 16.96 -7.68
CA GLY A 25 -52.23 15.86 -7.47
C GLY A 25 -51.54 14.49 -7.37
N TRP A 26 -52.02 13.53 -6.58
CA TRP A 26 -53.35 13.39 -5.95
C TRP A 26 -53.34 13.46 -4.41
N GLU A 27 -54.55 13.59 -3.84
CA GLU A 27 -54.91 13.70 -2.40
C GLU A 27 -54.54 12.44 -1.58
N GLU A 28 -54.07 12.51 -0.32
CA GLU A 28 -54.63 13.04 0.94
C GLU A 28 -55.71 12.13 1.60
N LEU A 29 -55.49 11.72 2.86
CA LEU A 29 -56.54 11.28 3.79
C LEU A 29 -56.05 11.19 5.27
N GLY A 30 -56.53 12.10 6.14
CA GLY A 30 -56.76 11.87 7.58
C GLY A 30 -55.59 11.75 8.58
N GLY A 31 -55.45 12.74 9.48
CA GLY A 31 -54.62 12.66 10.72
C GLY A 31 -55.40 12.11 11.94
N PRO A 32 -55.26 12.66 13.19
CA PRO A 32 -54.47 13.85 13.60
C PRO A 32 -53.72 13.75 14.97
N GLY A 33 -53.02 14.83 15.36
CA GLY A 33 -52.48 15.09 16.71
C GLY A 33 -50.98 14.77 16.88
N GLY A 34 -50.09 15.62 17.42
CA GLY A 34 -50.25 16.91 18.12
C GLY A 34 -50.08 16.77 19.64
N GLY A 35 -49.28 17.58 20.36
CA GLY A 35 -48.37 18.66 19.94
C GLY A 35 -47.89 19.50 21.14
N LEU A 36 -46.95 20.43 20.88
CA LEU A 36 -46.43 21.45 21.82
C LEU A 36 -45.56 20.99 23.02
N ALA A 37 -44.90 21.98 23.62
CA ALA A 37 -43.92 21.86 24.70
C ALA A 37 -43.93 23.14 25.59
N SER A 38 -43.12 23.13 26.65
CA SER A 38 -42.57 24.30 27.38
C SER A 38 -43.19 24.72 28.73
N ARG A 39 -42.27 24.95 29.69
CA ARG A 39 -42.24 26.00 30.73
C ARG A 39 -43.01 25.86 32.06
N LEU A 40 -42.19 25.78 33.12
CA LEU A 40 -42.12 26.65 34.33
C LEU A 40 -43.25 26.65 35.37
N GLY A 41 -42.85 26.44 36.63
CA GLY A 41 -43.08 27.45 37.68
C GLY A 41 -43.45 26.95 39.07
N LEU A 42 -42.95 27.68 40.09
CA LEU A 42 -43.32 27.66 41.52
C LEU A 42 -42.91 26.36 42.28
N GLU A 43 -41.88 26.36 43.13
CA GLU A 43 -41.70 27.04 44.44
C GLU A 43 -42.42 26.35 45.61
N LEU A 44 -41.63 25.94 46.63
CA LEU A 44 -41.84 26.28 48.06
C LEU A 44 -40.72 25.69 48.94
N ASP A 45 -40.11 26.57 49.74
CA ASP A 45 -39.29 26.36 50.95
C ASP A 45 -39.94 27.28 52.03
N PRO A 46 -39.79 27.12 53.37
CA PRO A 46 -38.50 26.99 54.09
C PRO A 46 -38.53 26.06 55.35
N GLY A 47 -37.43 25.93 56.13
CA GLY A 47 -37.54 25.21 57.42
C GLY A 47 -36.40 25.03 58.45
N ASP A 48 -35.32 25.82 58.48
CA ASP A 48 -34.47 26.07 59.67
C ASP A 48 -33.52 24.99 60.30
N SER A 49 -32.64 25.50 61.18
CA SER A 49 -31.45 25.07 61.94
C SER A 49 -31.29 23.65 62.56
N GLY A 50 -30.01 23.25 62.72
CA GLY A 50 -29.56 22.13 63.57
C GLY A 50 -28.05 21.80 63.41
N SER A 51 -27.32 21.47 64.49
CA SER A 51 -25.86 21.19 64.43
C SER A 51 -25.38 20.11 65.41
N SER A 52 -24.15 19.59 65.18
CA SER A 52 -23.29 18.79 66.08
C SER A 52 -23.34 17.25 65.99
N GLY A 53 -22.22 16.60 66.38
CA GLY A 53 -21.97 15.14 66.33
C GLY A 53 -21.56 14.64 64.93
N GLN A 54 -20.32 14.27 64.58
CA GLN A 54 -19.17 13.68 65.29
C GLN A 54 -19.39 12.23 65.78
N LEU A 55 -18.69 11.27 65.16
CA LEU A 55 -17.77 10.27 65.78
C LEU A 55 -17.47 9.07 64.84
N HIS A 56 -16.22 8.59 64.90
CA HIS A 56 -15.59 7.33 64.42
C HIS A 56 -16.20 6.45 63.30
N HIS A 57 -15.35 6.08 62.35
CA HIS A 57 -14.86 4.70 62.33
C HIS A 57 -13.36 4.64 62.01
N ASP A 58 -12.61 3.83 62.76
CA ASP A 58 -11.15 3.68 62.63
C ASP A 58 -10.73 2.49 61.76
N SER A 59 -9.47 2.55 61.30
CA SER A 59 -8.52 1.45 61.03
C SER A 59 -8.97 0.27 60.13
N SER A 60 -8.40 0.15 58.92
CA SER A 60 -7.25 -0.76 58.60
C SER A 60 -7.67 -2.17 58.12
N VAL A 61 -6.88 -3.00 57.44
CA VAL A 61 -5.47 -2.91 56.95
C VAL A 61 -5.44 -3.20 55.44
N ASP A 62 -4.38 -2.70 54.80
CA ASP A 62 -4.00 -2.81 53.40
C ASP A 62 -3.92 -4.25 52.83
N MET A 63 -4.10 -4.36 51.51
CA MET A 63 -3.01 -4.90 50.68
C MET A 63 -2.81 -3.99 49.47
N GLU A 64 -1.61 -3.43 49.37
CA GLU A 64 -1.10 -2.82 48.14
C GLU A 64 -0.84 -3.92 47.11
N ASP A 65 -1.04 -3.63 45.83
CA ASP A 65 -0.41 -4.40 44.75
C ASP A 65 -0.06 -3.44 43.60
N ALA A 66 1.12 -3.61 43.00
CA ALA A 66 1.85 -2.51 42.39
C ALA A 66 1.66 -2.39 40.87
N ASP A 67 0.72 -1.54 40.43
CA ASP A 67 0.67 -1.05 39.04
C ASP A 67 1.94 -0.21 38.75
N SER A 68 2.94 -0.88 38.19
CA SER A 68 4.27 -0.30 37.92
C SER A 68 4.19 0.82 36.89
N LEU A 69 4.72 1.99 37.25
CA LEU A 69 4.78 3.19 36.39
C LEU A 69 5.80 3.01 35.24
N GLY A 70 5.42 2.24 34.21
CA GLY A 70 6.08 2.24 32.91
C GLY A 70 5.96 3.62 32.27
N SER A 71 7.08 4.36 32.22
CA SER A 71 7.11 5.80 31.94
C SER A 71 6.96 6.16 30.46
N ASN A 72 5.78 5.89 29.88
CA ASN A 72 5.44 6.37 28.54
C ASN A 72 4.98 7.84 28.57
N SER A 73 5.97 8.74 28.69
CA SER A 73 5.95 10.14 28.24
C SER A 73 4.66 10.95 28.45
N LEU A 74 4.06 10.88 29.64
CA LEU A 74 2.82 11.60 29.98
C LEU A 74 3.06 13.04 30.50
N GLY A 75 4.19 13.64 30.11
CA GLY A 75 4.73 14.90 30.64
C GLY A 75 5.06 15.94 29.56
N ALA A 76 4.18 16.13 28.56
CA ALA A 76 4.39 17.03 27.42
C ALA A 76 3.17 17.91 27.08
N LEU A 77 2.39 18.33 28.08
CA LEU A 77 1.15 19.12 27.90
C LEU A 77 1.02 20.34 28.85
N GLY A 78 2.09 20.71 29.54
CA GLY A 78 2.13 21.87 30.47
C GLY A 78 2.73 23.15 29.88
N GLY A 79 3.03 23.19 28.58
CA GLY A 79 3.90 24.19 27.95
C GLY A 79 3.25 25.03 26.85
N LEU A 80 1.97 25.42 26.98
CA LEU A 80 1.27 26.28 26.01
C LEU A 80 1.68 27.77 26.14
N ALA A 81 2.99 28.03 26.15
CA ALA A 81 3.57 29.36 26.13
C ALA A 81 4.89 29.35 25.35
N ARG A 82 4.86 29.94 24.15
CA ARG A 82 6.03 30.30 23.33
C ARG A 82 6.80 29.13 22.67
N GLY A 83 6.09 28.33 21.87
CA GLY A 83 6.65 27.43 20.86
C GLY A 83 5.68 27.30 19.67
N GLY A 84 6.19 27.18 18.44
CA GLY A 84 5.39 27.14 17.22
C GLY A 84 4.67 25.80 16.96
N PRO A 85 3.80 25.70 15.92
CA PRO A 85 2.89 24.57 15.71
C PRO A 85 3.55 23.26 15.23
N HIS A 86 4.87 23.20 15.07
CA HIS A 86 5.59 22.07 14.47
C HIS A 86 6.07 21.07 15.54
N GLY A 87 5.13 20.54 16.33
CA GLY A 87 5.36 19.60 17.44
C GLY A 87 4.71 18.22 17.27
N LEU A 88 4.63 17.72 16.03
CA LEU A 88 4.01 16.42 15.69
C LEU A 88 4.97 15.58 14.86
N GLY A 89 5.27 14.36 15.33
CA GLY A 89 6.00 13.38 14.53
C GLY A 89 5.20 13.00 13.28
N CYS A 90 5.85 12.97 12.12
CA CYS A 90 5.16 12.76 10.85
C CYS A 90 4.71 11.30 10.70
N HIS A 91 3.42 11.05 10.93
CA HIS A 91 2.74 9.80 10.57
C HIS A 91 1.51 10.15 9.72
N ARG A 92 1.74 10.90 8.64
CA ARG A 92 0.73 11.31 7.67
C ARG A 92 0.81 10.40 6.45
N PRO A 93 -0.31 9.81 5.98
CA PRO A 93 -0.30 8.95 4.80
C PRO A 93 -0.22 9.79 3.52
N ALA A 94 0.95 10.39 3.25
CA ALA A 94 1.20 11.23 2.08
C ALA A 94 0.93 10.47 0.76
N TRP A 95 1.20 9.17 0.74
CA TRP A 95 0.84 8.26 -0.35
C TRP A 95 -0.67 8.18 -0.62
N ALA A 96 -1.53 8.33 0.39
CA ALA A 96 -2.98 8.25 0.22
C ALA A 96 -3.54 9.50 -0.46
N LEU A 97 -2.98 10.67 -0.13
CA LEU A 97 -3.17 11.92 -0.87
C LEU A 97 -2.60 11.81 -2.29
N ALA A 98 -1.43 11.21 -2.46
CA ALA A 98 -0.84 11.01 -3.78
C ALA A 98 -1.73 10.18 -4.71
N LEU A 99 -2.36 9.13 -4.17
CA LEU A 99 -3.20 8.16 -4.86
C LEU A 99 -4.62 8.68 -5.13
N HIS A 100 -5.29 9.26 -4.13
CA HIS A 100 -6.70 9.66 -4.18
C HIS A 100 -6.94 11.18 -4.13
N ALA A 101 -5.92 12.01 -3.89
CA ALA A 101 -6.06 13.44 -3.57
C ALA A 101 -7.10 13.66 -2.45
N GLN A 102 -7.94 14.71 -2.56
CA GLN A 102 -9.01 14.99 -1.60
C GLN A 102 -10.01 13.83 -1.43
N GLU A 103 -10.11 12.91 -2.41
CA GLU A 103 -11.04 11.77 -2.38
C GLU A 103 -10.66 10.70 -1.35
N CYS A 104 -9.46 10.75 -0.74
CA CYS A 104 -9.14 9.92 0.43
C CYS A 104 -10.01 10.25 1.66
N PHE A 105 -10.60 11.45 1.72
CA PHE A 105 -11.51 11.87 2.77
C PHE A 105 -12.97 11.78 2.28
N ASN A 106 -13.77 10.92 2.93
CA ASN A 106 -15.21 10.85 2.70
C ASN A 106 -15.84 12.25 2.82
N GLN A 107 -16.79 12.60 1.94
CA GLN A 107 -17.47 13.89 1.93
C GLN A 107 -18.10 14.23 3.30
N GLU A 108 -18.45 13.24 4.12
CA GLU A 108 -18.92 13.45 5.50
C GLU A 108 -17.84 14.03 6.43
N VAL A 109 -16.59 13.57 6.30
CA VAL A 109 -15.42 14.09 7.01
C VAL A 109 -15.19 15.56 6.64
N VAL A 110 -15.20 15.86 5.34
CA VAL A 110 -15.06 17.23 4.80
C VAL A 110 -16.20 18.15 5.29
N ARG A 111 -17.44 17.66 5.26
CA ARG A 111 -18.64 18.39 5.72
C ARG A 111 -18.59 18.67 7.22
N TYR A 112 -18.17 17.70 8.03
CA TYR A 112 -18.05 17.84 9.48
C TYR A 112 -16.91 18.77 9.90
N ALA A 113 -15.73 18.69 9.25
CA ALA A 113 -14.64 19.65 9.44
C ALA A 113 -15.07 21.09 9.10
N GLY A 114 -15.94 21.26 8.09
CA GLY A 114 -16.57 22.54 7.77
C GLY A 114 -17.63 23.01 8.77
N GLN A 115 -18.04 22.18 9.74
CA GLN A 115 -19.04 22.48 10.79
C GLN A 115 -18.42 22.72 12.18
N LEU A 116 -17.21 22.23 12.45
CA LEU A 116 -16.46 22.52 13.67
C LEU A 116 -16.29 24.04 13.90
N GLY A 117 -16.19 24.47 15.16
CA GLY A 117 -16.02 25.87 15.54
C GLY A 117 -17.17 26.83 15.15
N ARG A 118 -18.33 26.34 14.68
CA ARG A 118 -19.48 27.21 14.32
C ARG A 118 -20.30 27.73 15.51
N HIS A 119 -19.92 27.38 16.74
CA HIS A 119 -20.62 27.82 17.95
C HIS A 119 -20.16 29.22 18.45
N GLY A 120 -19.06 29.76 17.90
CA GLY A 120 -18.62 31.14 18.13
C GLY A 120 -19.20 32.13 17.10
N LYS A 121 -19.28 33.42 17.47
CA LYS A 121 -19.64 34.51 16.54
C LYS A 121 -18.42 34.96 15.73
N GLY A 122 -17.95 34.11 14.81
CA GLY A 122 -16.84 34.43 13.91
C GLY A 122 -16.50 33.30 12.96
N SER A 123 -15.60 33.55 12.01
CA SER A 123 -14.96 32.50 11.21
C SER A 123 -13.86 31.85 12.06
N SER A 124 -14.18 30.71 12.67
CA SER A 124 -13.25 29.99 13.55
C SER A 124 -11.99 29.52 12.82
N SER A 125 -10.86 29.64 13.50
CA SER A 125 -9.54 29.26 12.98
C SER A 125 -9.42 27.74 12.80
N LEU A 126 -8.41 27.27 12.06
CA LEU A 126 -8.14 25.83 12.00
C LEU A 126 -7.62 25.30 13.35
N GLU A 127 -6.92 26.14 14.12
CA GLU A 127 -6.43 25.77 15.45
C GLU A 127 -7.59 25.54 16.43
N GLU A 128 -8.57 26.43 16.49
CA GLU A 128 -9.79 26.26 17.30
C GLU A 128 -10.52 24.96 16.94
N LYS A 129 -10.65 24.66 15.64
CA LYS A 129 -11.29 23.42 15.15
C LYS A 129 -10.46 22.17 15.50
N ALA A 130 -9.14 22.27 15.49
CA ALA A 130 -8.27 21.19 15.93
C ALA A 130 -8.36 20.97 17.45
N GLN A 131 -8.50 22.03 18.25
CA GLN A 131 -8.71 21.96 19.70
C GLN A 131 -10.09 21.37 20.06
N ASP A 132 -11.17 21.85 19.44
CA ASP A 132 -12.53 21.27 19.52
C ASP A 132 -12.51 19.75 19.25
N LEU A 133 -11.91 19.37 18.11
CA LEU A 133 -11.83 17.99 17.68
C LEU A 133 -10.97 17.15 18.61
N HIS A 134 -9.83 17.68 19.09
CA HIS A 134 -8.95 16.98 20.02
C HIS A 134 -9.67 16.69 21.36
N GLN A 135 -10.47 17.62 21.86
CA GLN A 135 -11.31 17.41 23.05
C GLN A 135 -12.30 16.26 22.80
N GLN A 136 -13.05 16.29 21.69
CA GLN A 136 -14.04 15.27 21.36
C GLN A 136 -13.40 13.89 21.14
N LEU A 137 -12.31 13.82 20.37
CA LEU A 137 -11.53 12.61 20.13
C LEU A 137 -11.01 12.01 21.44
N THR A 138 -10.55 12.86 22.37
CA THR A 138 -10.11 12.45 23.71
C THR A 138 -11.24 11.87 24.54
N ILE A 139 -12.43 12.47 24.52
CA ILE A 139 -13.62 11.97 25.23
C ILE A 139 -14.04 10.61 24.67
N GLU A 140 -14.18 10.47 23.35
CA GLU A 140 -14.65 9.22 22.76
C GLU A 140 -13.61 8.09 22.85
N THR A 141 -12.32 8.41 22.72
CA THR A 141 -11.25 7.44 22.97
C THR A 141 -11.27 6.95 24.43
N ARG A 142 -11.55 7.82 25.41
CA ARG A 142 -11.72 7.43 26.82
C ARG A 142 -12.98 6.57 27.01
N ASN A 143 -14.09 6.87 26.33
CA ASN A 143 -15.32 6.08 26.38
C ASN A 143 -15.12 4.68 25.78
N MET A 144 -14.56 4.58 24.57
CA MET A 144 -14.22 3.33 23.90
C MET A 144 -13.31 2.44 24.79
N ARG A 145 -12.29 3.02 25.45
CA ARG A 145 -11.45 2.29 26.41
C ARG A 145 -12.24 1.76 27.61
N LYS A 146 -13.18 2.53 28.17
CA LYS A 146 -14.07 2.06 29.26
C LYS A 146 -14.93 0.88 28.80
N THR A 147 -15.59 0.98 27.64
CA THR A 147 -16.43 -0.07 27.07
C THR A 147 -15.63 -1.35 26.79
N ARG A 148 -14.43 -1.23 26.21
CA ARG A 148 -13.50 -2.35 26.01
C ARG A 148 -13.14 -3.07 27.31
N ASN A 149 -12.79 -2.29 28.34
CA ASN A 149 -12.38 -2.82 29.64
C ASN A 149 -13.57 -3.46 30.38
N PHE A 150 -14.78 -2.92 30.24
CA PHE A 150 -16.00 -3.51 30.78
C PHE A 150 -16.38 -4.82 30.06
N HIS A 151 -16.35 -4.84 28.72
CA HIS A 151 -16.54 -6.05 27.92
C HIS A 151 -15.55 -7.16 28.32
N HIS A 152 -14.26 -6.84 28.50
CA HIS A 152 -13.26 -7.82 28.94
C HIS A 152 -13.50 -8.33 30.38
N LYS A 153 -13.93 -7.46 31.31
CA LYS A 153 -14.35 -7.88 32.67
C LYS A 153 -15.57 -8.81 32.63
N LEU A 154 -16.60 -8.47 31.84
CA LEU A 154 -17.81 -9.27 31.70
C LEU A 154 -17.55 -10.61 30.99
N LEU A 155 -16.63 -10.66 30.03
CA LEU A 155 -16.22 -11.89 29.35
C LEU A 155 -15.43 -12.82 30.30
N LYS A 156 -14.57 -12.26 31.17
CA LYS A 156 -13.97 -12.99 32.30
C LYS A 156 -15.00 -13.46 33.33
N GLN A 157 -16.13 -12.76 33.47
CA GLN A 157 -17.23 -13.14 34.36
C GLN A 157 -18.11 -14.25 33.77
N GLU A 158 -18.45 -14.22 32.48
CA GLU A 158 -19.23 -15.28 31.81
C GLU A 158 -18.46 -16.61 31.77
N ARG A 159 -17.15 -16.56 31.53
CA ARG A 159 -16.25 -17.74 31.63
C ARG A 159 -16.28 -18.42 33.01
N LYS A 160 -16.58 -17.68 34.08
CA LYS A 160 -16.79 -18.23 35.45
C LYS A 160 -18.24 -18.62 35.71
N ASN A 161 -19.18 -17.74 35.36
CA ASN A 161 -20.61 -17.85 35.66
C ASN A 161 -21.41 -17.91 34.35
N LYS A 162 -21.77 -19.13 33.90
CA LYS A 162 -22.45 -19.40 32.62
C LYS A 162 -23.92 -18.96 32.59
N GLY A 163 -24.17 -17.65 32.70
CA GLY A 163 -25.50 -17.03 32.64
C GLY A 163 -25.92 -16.66 31.22
N SER A 164 -27.20 -16.87 30.88
CA SER A 164 -27.79 -16.47 29.60
C SER A 164 -27.82 -14.95 29.40
N GLU A 165 -28.13 -14.21 30.47
CA GLU A 165 -28.19 -12.74 30.48
C GLU A 165 -26.84 -12.10 30.15
N ALA A 166 -25.74 -12.62 30.71
CA ALA A 166 -24.38 -12.15 30.43
C ALA A 166 -24.03 -12.23 28.93
N LYS A 167 -24.51 -13.28 28.22
CA LYS A 167 -24.31 -13.42 26.76
C LYS A 167 -25.07 -12.37 25.96
N VAL A 168 -26.29 -12.03 26.37
CA VAL A 168 -27.10 -10.97 25.75
C VAL A 168 -26.52 -9.58 26.02
N MET A 169 -25.91 -9.37 27.19
CA MET A 169 -25.19 -8.14 27.49
C MET A 169 -23.88 -8.03 26.71
N LEU A 170 -23.10 -9.11 26.58
CA LEU A 170 -21.88 -9.16 25.77
C LEU A 170 -22.14 -8.87 24.28
N SER A 171 -23.21 -9.41 23.69
CA SER A 171 -23.53 -9.13 22.29
C SER A 171 -23.93 -7.67 22.04
N LYS A 172 -24.68 -7.05 22.96
CA LYS A 172 -24.98 -5.61 22.92
C LYS A 172 -23.72 -4.75 23.09
N LEU A 173 -22.86 -5.08 24.06
CA LEU A 173 -21.60 -4.38 24.29
C LEU A 173 -20.64 -4.47 23.10
N LYS A 174 -20.62 -5.61 22.37
CA LYS A 174 -19.82 -5.75 21.16
C LYS A 174 -20.28 -4.78 20.05
N ILE A 175 -21.58 -4.60 19.88
CA ILE A 175 -22.15 -3.62 18.92
C ILE A 175 -21.78 -2.19 19.35
N GLN A 176 -22.02 -1.83 20.61
CA GLN A 176 -21.69 -0.50 21.15
C GLN A 176 -20.18 -0.19 21.10
N PHE A 177 -19.32 -1.21 21.26
CA PHE A 177 -17.88 -1.04 21.09
C PHE A 177 -17.49 -0.78 19.64
N GLU A 178 -18.12 -1.44 18.66
CA GLU A 178 -17.86 -1.21 17.23
C GLU A 178 -18.40 0.15 16.76
N GLU A 179 -19.55 0.60 17.28
CA GLU A 179 -20.09 1.96 17.09
C GLU A 179 -19.13 3.03 17.66
N GLN A 180 -18.58 2.81 18.86
CA GLN A 180 -17.59 3.73 19.44
C GLN A 180 -16.25 3.68 18.70
N ARG A 181 -15.82 2.51 18.24
CA ARG A 181 -14.61 2.31 17.43
C ARG A 181 -14.70 3.12 16.14
N THR A 182 -15.75 2.88 15.34
CA THR A 182 -15.99 3.59 14.07
C THR A 182 -16.17 5.08 14.26
N LYS A 183 -16.79 5.53 15.37
CA LYS A 183 -16.85 6.96 15.72
C LYS A 183 -15.46 7.56 15.97
N VAL A 184 -14.55 6.86 16.64
CA VAL A 184 -13.18 7.34 16.86
C VAL A 184 -12.36 7.31 15.56
N GLU A 185 -12.52 6.28 14.72
CA GLU A 185 -11.90 6.18 13.39
C GLU A 185 -12.36 7.33 12.47
N PHE A 186 -13.64 7.71 12.50
CA PHE A 186 -14.15 8.90 11.81
C PHE A 186 -13.48 10.18 12.31
N LEU A 187 -13.38 10.38 13.63
CA LEU A 187 -12.75 11.58 14.20
C LEU A 187 -11.23 11.63 13.95
N ASP A 188 -10.57 10.48 13.84
CA ASP A 188 -9.18 10.37 13.40
C ASP A 188 -9.01 10.81 11.94
N ALA A 189 -9.92 10.41 11.05
CA ALA A 189 -9.95 10.87 9.66
C ALA A 189 -10.22 12.39 9.55
N VAL A 190 -11.11 12.96 10.38
CA VAL A 190 -11.31 14.42 10.49
C VAL A 190 -10.04 15.12 10.96
N ARG A 191 -9.29 14.54 11.90
CA ARG A 191 -8.03 15.15 12.38
C ARG A 191 -7.00 15.16 11.27
N LYS A 192 -6.80 14.03 10.58
CA LYS A 192 -5.93 13.93 9.39
C LYS A 192 -6.30 14.95 8.31
N TYR A 193 -7.60 15.18 8.07
CA TYR A 193 -8.04 16.22 7.13
C TYR A 193 -7.70 17.64 7.60
N LEU A 194 -7.95 17.98 8.87
CA LEU A 194 -7.55 19.28 9.42
C LEU A 194 -6.03 19.48 9.40
N GLU A 195 -5.23 18.46 9.69
CA GLU A 195 -3.77 18.53 9.60
C GLU A 195 -3.28 18.87 8.18
N VAL A 196 -3.88 18.28 7.14
CA VAL A 196 -3.58 18.61 5.73
C VAL A 196 -3.98 20.05 5.41
N LEU A 197 -5.15 20.50 5.86
CA LEU A 197 -5.56 21.90 5.68
C LEU A 197 -4.64 22.90 6.40
N CYS A 198 -4.07 22.55 7.56
CA CYS A 198 -3.09 23.39 8.26
C CYS A 198 -1.77 23.53 7.48
N LEU A 199 -1.31 22.46 6.82
CA LEU A 199 -0.14 22.53 5.92
C LEU A 199 -0.43 23.37 4.68
N ASP A 200 -1.62 23.24 4.11
CA ASP A 200 -2.03 24.00 2.92
C ASP A 200 -2.35 25.49 3.21
N GLN A 201 -2.55 25.87 4.48
CA GLN A 201 -2.47 27.29 4.89
C GLN A 201 -1.05 27.90 4.76
N GLN A 202 0.01 27.09 4.72
CA GLN A 202 1.38 27.56 4.44
C GLN A 202 1.69 27.62 2.94
N GLY A 203 0.75 27.30 2.04
CA GLY A 203 0.92 27.54 0.62
C GLY A 203 0.46 28.94 0.21
N VAL A 204 1.14 29.52 -0.78
CA VAL A 204 0.83 30.86 -1.33
C VAL A 204 -0.17 30.77 -2.50
N ASP A 205 -0.70 31.91 -2.92
CA ASP A 205 -1.55 31.97 -4.11
C ASP A 205 -0.77 31.64 -5.39
N VAL A 206 -1.47 31.02 -6.34
CA VAL A 206 -0.92 30.54 -7.62
C VAL A 206 -0.30 31.67 -8.45
N SER A 207 -0.85 32.88 -8.38
CA SER A 207 -0.31 34.06 -9.08
C SER A 207 1.07 34.52 -8.57
N LEU A 208 1.49 34.07 -7.38
CA LEU A 208 2.76 34.46 -6.75
C LEU A 208 3.91 33.50 -7.12
N LEU A 209 3.61 32.34 -7.70
CA LEU A 209 4.58 31.27 -7.98
C LEU A 209 5.66 31.65 -9.01
N PRO A 210 5.40 32.45 -10.07
CA PRO A 210 6.44 32.90 -10.98
C PRO A 210 7.57 33.69 -10.31
N SER A 211 7.26 34.42 -9.22
CA SER A 211 8.25 35.14 -8.41
C SER A 211 9.14 34.18 -7.61
N LEU A 212 8.65 32.99 -7.25
CA LEU A 212 9.48 31.92 -6.69
C LEU A 212 10.35 31.25 -7.75
N ALA A 213 9.84 31.04 -8.97
CA ALA A 213 10.56 30.41 -10.08
C ALA A 213 11.70 31.26 -10.66
N LYS A 214 11.67 32.58 -10.47
CA LYS A 214 12.76 33.51 -10.83
C LYS A 214 13.87 33.46 -9.78
N GLY A 215 14.96 32.75 -10.09
CA GLY A 215 16.18 32.75 -9.27
C GLY A 215 16.89 34.11 -9.26
N GLY A 216 17.57 34.42 -8.17
CA GLY A 216 18.27 35.69 -7.96
C GLY A 216 18.60 35.97 -6.49
N SER A 217 19.81 36.49 -6.24
CA SER A 217 20.37 36.72 -4.90
C SER A 217 19.83 37.97 -4.15
N GLY A 218 18.59 38.38 -4.42
CA GLY A 218 17.90 39.47 -3.73
C GLY A 218 16.92 38.97 -2.67
N GLY A 219 16.35 39.89 -1.87
CA GLY A 219 15.19 39.58 -1.02
C GLY A 219 13.94 39.27 -1.85
N LEU A 220 12.96 38.58 -1.27
CA LEU A 220 11.82 38.05 -2.03
C LEU A 220 10.71 39.11 -2.24
N GLU A 221 10.81 39.89 -3.30
CA GLU A 221 9.70 40.75 -3.71
C GLU A 221 8.56 39.92 -4.33
N ILE A 222 7.66 39.40 -3.48
CA ILE A 222 6.50 38.60 -3.88
C ILE A 222 5.46 39.50 -4.57
N GLN A 223 5.51 39.57 -5.91
CA GLN A 223 4.45 40.19 -6.71
C GLN A 223 3.61 39.14 -7.48
N PRO A 224 2.31 39.39 -7.71
CA PRO A 224 1.49 38.58 -8.61
C PRO A 224 1.91 38.77 -10.06
N GLN A 225 2.05 37.66 -10.80
CA GLN A 225 2.38 37.67 -12.22
C GLN A 225 1.73 36.48 -12.93
N ASP A 226 1.12 36.72 -14.09
CA ASP A 226 0.81 35.65 -15.03
C ASP A 226 2.05 35.32 -15.89
N ASP A 227 2.51 34.07 -15.82
CA ASP A 227 3.55 33.54 -16.71
C ASP A 227 3.12 32.18 -17.29
N PRO A 228 2.39 32.17 -18.43
CA PRO A 228 1.90 30.94 -19.03
C PRO A 228 3.00 30.06 -19.66
N ALA A 229 4.24 30.56 -19.73
CA ALA A 229 5.40 29.76 -20.15
C ALA A 229 5.97 28.94 -18.98
N LEU A 230 5.90 29.45 -17.74
CA LEU A 230 6.31 28.71 -16.54
C LEU A 230 5.32 27.61 -16.16
N LEU A 231 4.01 27.93 -16.11
CA LEU A 231 2.93 27.04 -15.69
C LEU A 231 1.69 27.19 -16.59
N THR A 232 1.03 26.08 -16.90
CA THR A 232 -0.23 26.02 -17.67
C THR A 232 -1.31 25.37 -16.82
N LEU A 233 -2.36 26.13 -16.51
CA LEU A 233 -3.42 25.75 -15.58
C LEU A 233 -4.78 25.82 -16.27
N LEU A 234 -5.70 24.92 -15.91
CA LEU A 234 -7.06 24.87 -16.45
C LEU A 234 -8.08 25.14 -15.33
N PRO A 235 -8.92 26.19 -15.40
CA PRO A 235 -9.93 26.47 -14.38
C PRO A 235 -10.96 25.33 -14.26
N GLU A 236 -11.12 24.76 -13.06
CA GLU A 236 -12.11 23.70 -12.84
C GLU A 236 -13.51 24.27 -12.57
N ALA A 237 -14.45 24.06 -13.49
CA ALA A 237 -15.86 24.32 -13.27
C ALA A 237 -16.48 23.26 -12.33
N ARG A 238 -16.24 23.40 -11.01
CA ARG A 238 -16.75 22.49 -9.95
C ARG A 238 -18.29 22.39 -9.96
N LYS A 239 -18.84 21.37 -10.63
CA LYS A 239 -20.26 21.00 -10.62
C LYS A 239 -20.65 20.33 -9.28
N GLY A 240 -20.86 21.09 -8.21
CA GLY A 240 -21.38 20.54 -6.96
C GLY A 240 -21.68 21.59 -5.87
N LYS A 241 -22.91 21.57 -5.33
CA LYS A 241 -23.29 22.36 -4.14
C LYS A 241 -22.72 21.70 -2.88
N GLY A 242 -22.04 22.45 -2.01
CA GLY A 242 -21.79 22.04 -0.62
C GLY A 242 -20.35 22.15 -0.09
N GLY A 243 -19.36 22.45 -0.93
CA GLY A 243 -17.99 22.76 -0.48
C GLY A 243 -17.87 24.17 0.11
N LEU A 244 -16.83 24.41 0.92
CA LEU A 244 -16.45 25.74 1.37
C LEU A 244 -16.08 26.61 0.15
N ALA A 245 -16.75 27.75 -0.02
CA ALA A 245 -16.40 28.72 -1.06
C ALA A 245 -15.08 29.44 -0.70
N GLY A 246 -14.12 29.49 -1.63
CA GLY A 246 -12.84 30.15 -1.39
C GLY A 246 -11.80 29.96 -2.50
N SER A 247 -11.41 28.71 -2.79
CA SER A 247 -10.37 28.41 -3.78
C SER A 247 -10.95 28.04 -5.16
N GLY A 248 -10.52 28.78 -6.18
CA GLY A 248 -10.76 28.48 -7.59
C GLY A 248 -9.77 27.44 -8.11
N SER A 249 -9.95 26.19 -7.67
CA SER A 249 -9.20 24.99 -8.10
C SER A 249 -8.80 25.07 -9.58
N SER A 250 -7.51 25.19 -9.86
CA SER A 250 -6.99 25.33 -11.23
C SER A 250 -6.07 24.15 -11.53
N LEU A 251 -6.56 23.21 -12.34
CA LEU A 251 -5.90 21.95 -12.59
C LEU A 251 -4.60 22.19 -13.37
N LEU A 252 -3.46 21.84 -12.77
CA LEU A 252 -2.16 21.90 -13.41
C LEU A 252 -2.06 20.92 -14.59
N VAL A 253 -1.87 21.47 -15.79
CA VAL A 253 -1.77 20.72 -17.06
C VAL A 253 -0.31 20.54 -17.49
N SER A 254 0.51 21.59 -17.38
CA SER A 254 1.93 21.52 -17.74
C SER A 254 2.78 22.60 -17.07
N GLY A 255 4.10 22.39 -17.05
CA GLY A 255 5.05 23.40 -16.56
C GLY A 255 6.49 23.15 -16.99
N THR A 256 7.33 24.16 -16.87
CA THR A 256 8.80 24.00 -16.88
C THR A 256 9.27 23.32 -15.58
N PRO A 257 10.49 22.78 -15.51
CA PRO A 257 11.03 22.23 -14.26
C PRO A 257 10.94 23.23 -13.08
N LEU A 258 11.31 24.49 -13.28
CA LEU A 258 11.19 25.56 -12.27
C LEU A 258 9.73 25.89 -11.94
N GLY A 259 8.83 25.89 -12.94
CA GLY A 259 7.40 26.06 -12.70
C GLY A 259 6.84 24.95 -11.81
N LEU A 260 7.15 23.69 -12.11
CA LEU A 260 6.73 22.53 -11.30
C LEU A 260 7.33 22.58 -9.89
N MET A 261 8.62 22.93 -9.75
CA MET A 261 9.24 23.17 -8.44
C MET A 261 8.52 24.28 -7.66
N SER A 262 8.13 25.39 -8.31
CA SER A 262 7.38 26.46 -7.64
C SER A 262 5.98 26.01 -7.18
N TYR A 263 5.30 25.12 -7.92
CA TYR A 263 3.97 24.62 -7.54
C TYR A 263 3.97 23.78 -6.24
N LEU A 264 5.14 23.32 -5.76
CA LEU A 264 5.28 22.77 -4.40
C LEU A 264 4.84 23.75 -3.29
N TYR A 265 4.86 25.06 -3.59
CA TYR A 265 4.46 26.14 -2.69
C TYR A 265 3.01 26.60 -2.90
N ALA A 266 2.27 26.03 -3.85
CA ALA A 266 0.87 26.39 -4.10
C ALA A 266 -0.05 26.02 -2.92
N ARG A 267 -1.09 26.83 -2.70
CA ARG A 267 -2.03 26.68 -1.58
C ARG A 267 -2.59 25.27 -1.40
N ASP A 268 -3.16 24.68 -2.45
CA ASP A 268 -3.87 23.39 -2.36
C ASP A 268 -2.96 22.16 -2.66
N ALA A 269 -1.62 22.31 -2.56
CA ALA A 269 -0.68 21.30 -3.05
C ALA A 269 -0.58 20.01 -2.21
N HIS A 270 -0.88 20.01 -0.91
CA HIS A 270 -0.95 18.74 -0.15
C HIS A 270 -2.27 18.03 -0.42
N ILE A 271 -3.40 18.73 -0.45
CA ILE A 271 -4.73 18.12 -0.65
C ILE A 271 -4.92 17.58 -2.08
N GLU A 272 -4.23 18.13 -3.08
CA GLU A 272 -4.10 17.53 -4.43
C GLU A 272 -3.19 16.29 -4.48
N GLY A 273 -2.41 16.01 -3.43
CA GLY A 273 -1.36 15.00 -3.42
C GLY A 273 -0.12 15.39 -4.25
N TYR A 274 0.01 16.67 -4.64
CA TYR A 274 1.05 17.15 -5.55
C TYR A 274 2.46 16.87 -5.00
N ILE A 275 2.68 17.11 -3.70
CA ILE A 275 4.01 16.97 -3.08
C ILE A 275 4.57 15.56 -3.29
N GLN A 276 3.82 14.52 -2.93
CA GLN A 276 4.28 13.14 -3.11
C GLN A 276 4.42 12.76 -4.59
N GLN A 277 3.45 13.16 -5.43
CA GLN A 277 3.51 12.92 -6.88
C GLN A 277 4.77 13.53 -7.50
N PHE A 278 5.18 14.73 -7.05
CA PHE A 278 6.44 15.37 -7.41
C PHE A 278 7.63 14.59 -6.86
N LEU A 279 7.69 14.29 -5.56
CA LEU A 279 8.82 13.60 -4.91
C LEU A 279 9.12 12.22 -5.55
N TYR A 280 8.11 11.52 -6.05
CA TYR A 280 8.32 10.31 -6.84
C TYR A 280 8.72 10.59 -8.30
N THR A 281 8.14 11.57 -8.98
CA THR A 281 8.27 11.73 -10.45
C THR A 281 9.20 12.86 -10.95
N TYR A 282 9.79 13.69 -10.07
CA TYR A 282 10.64 14.81 -10.49
C TYR A 282 11.85 14.40 -11.34
N ARG A 283 12.36 13.17 -11.11
CA ARG A 283 13.50 12.55 -11.81
C ARG A 283 13.27 12.32 -13.32
N TYR A 284 12.05 12.57 -13.84
CA TYR A 284 11.78 12.65 -15.29
C TYR A 284 12.13 14.01 -15.92
N PHE A 285 12.37 15.06 -15.12
CA PHE A 285 12.52 16.43 -15.60
C PHE A 285 13.55 17.31 -14.87
N CYS A 286 14.05 16.89 -13.71
CA CYS A 286 15.13 17.56 -12.98
C CYS A 286 15.90 16.56 -12.09
N LYS A 287 17.08 16.98 -11.63
CA LYS A 287 17.96 16.20 -10.74
C LYS A 287 17.73 16.51 -9.27
N PRO A 288 18.14 15.62 -8.34
CA PRO A 288 18.10 15.90 -6.91
C PRO A 288 18.85 17.18 -6.52
N GLU A 289 20.00 17.44 -7.14
CA GLU A 289 20.80 18.65 -6.88
C GLU A 289 20.05 19.95 -7.24
N GLU A 290 19.26 19.90 -8.32
CA GLU A 290 18.48 21.05 -8.83
C GLU A 290 17.28 21.34 -7.91
N VAL A 291 16.61 20.30 -7.40
CA VAL A 291 15.54 20.43 -6.39
C VAL A 291 16.10 20.98 -5.07
N LEU A 292 17.25 20.47 -4.60
CA LEU A 292 17.88 20.95 -3.38
C LEU A 292 18.33 22.41 -3.51
N GLN A 293 18.95 22.79 -4.63
CA GLN A 293 19.32 24.18 -4.88
C GLN A 293 18.09 25.11 -4.87
N PHE A 294 16.99 24.72 -5.51
CA PHE A 294 15.76 25.52 -5.54
C PHE A 294 15.17 25.75 -4.14
N LEU A 295 15.12 24.70 -3.30
CA LEU A 295 14.64 24.81 -1.92
C LEU A 295 15.58 25.68 -1.05
N MET A 296 16.89 25.50 -1.17
CA MET A 296 17.90 26.28 -0.44
C MET A 296 17.88 27.77 -0.84
N GLU A 297 17.76 28.08 -2.13
CA GLU A 297 17.64 29.46 -2.62
C GLU A 297 16.31 30.09 -2.20
N THR A 298 15.21 29.35 -2.26
CA THR A 298 13.89 29.84 -1.84
C THR A 298 13.81 30.08 -0.34
N PHE A 299 14.41 29.24 0.49
CA PHE A 299 14.56 29.47 1.93
C PHE A 299 15.35 30.77 2.20
N ARG A 300 16.57 30.89 1.65
CA ARG A 300 17.46 32.06 1.88
C ARG A 300 16.82 33.40 1.54
N ARG A 301 16.00 33.45 0.49
CA ARG A 301 15.30 34.67 0.07
C ARG A 301 14.28 35.19 1.10
N VAL A 302 13.82 34.34 2.03
CA VAL A 302 12.89 34.72 3.12
C VAL A 302 13.48 34.59 4.53
N SER A 303 14.62 33.91 4.72
CA SER A 303 15.29 33.76 6.03
C SER A 303 15.67 35.08 6.70
N GLY A 304 15.80 36.17 5.93
CA GLY A 304 16.19 37.49 6.41
C GLY A 304 15.02 38.42 6.79
N GLU A 305 13.77 37.97 6.67
CA GLU A 305 12.58 38.78 6.95
C GLU A 305 11.99 38.49 8.33
N ASN A 306 11.33 39.49 8.94
CA ASN A 306 10.67 39.35 10.24
C ASN A 306 9.44 38.44 10.14
N GLN A 307 9.55 37.22 10.68
CA GLN A 307 8.48 36.22 10.70
C GLN A 307 7.39 36.47 11.76
N ASP A 308 7.32 37.71 12.29
CA ASP A 308 6.37 38.12 13.33
C ASP A 308 4.91 38.09 12.85
N ASP A 309 4.68 38.19 11.53
CA ASP A 309 3.36 38.04 10.91
C ASP A 309 3.18 36.64 10.29
N PRO A 310 2.35 35.75 10.87
CA PRO A 310 2.07 34.43 10.31
C PRO A 310 1.17 34.47 9.07
N SER A 311 0.59 35.63 8.73
CA SER A 311 -0.22 35.84 7.52
C SER A 311 0.57 36.33 6.31
N SER A 312 1.82 36.76 6.49
CA SER A 312 2.74 37.14 5.42
C SER A 312 3.07 35.96 4.51
N ASP A 313 3.14 36.21 3.19
CA ASP A 313 3.51 35.19 2.21
C ASP A 313 4.98 34.75 2.33
N ALA A 314 5.87 35.61 2.84
CA ALA A 314 7.25 35.23 3.14
C ALA A 314 7.33 34.20 4.29
N THR A 315 6.54 34.39 5.35
CA THR A 315 6.43 33.44 6.48
C THR A 315 5.86 32.10 6.03
N LYS A 316 4.85 32.11 5.13
CA LYS A 316 4.32 30.90 4.49
C LYS A 316 5.39 30.17 3.68
N VAL A 317 6.12 30.88 2.82
CA VAL A 317 7.23 30.33 2.02
C VAL A 317 8.35 29.78 2.91
N PHE A 318 8.67 30.41 4.04
CA PHE A 318 9.64 29.90 5.01
C PHE A 318 9.18 28.55 5.60
N ASN A 319 7.96 28.50 6.16
CA ASN A 319 7.39 27.27 6.74
C ASN A 319 7.27 26.16 5.70
N ARG A 320 6.72 26.46 4.53
CA ARG A 320 6.56 25.51 3.41
C ARG A 320 7.91 24.99 2.93
N SER A 321 8.98 25.79 2.92
CA SER A 321 10.33 25.29 2.57
C SER A 321 10.81 24.21 3.53
N LEU A 322 10.56 24.38 4.84
CA LEU A 322 10.95 23.42 5.87
C LEU A 322 10.07 22.17 5.87
N ASP A 323 8.76 22.33 5.64
CA ASP A 323 7.83 21.21 5.53
C ASP A 323 8.12 20.36 4.25
N LEU A 324 8.49 20.99 3.13
CA LEU A 324 8.92 20.31 1.91
C LEU A 324 10.23 19.54 2.10
N LEU A 325 11.21 20.14 2.80
CA LEU A 325 12.44 19.44 3.18
C LEU A 325 12.16 18.24 4.08
N HIS A 326 11.18 18.33 4.99
CA HIS A 326 10.77 17.19 5.82
C HIS A 326 10.20 16.05 5.00
N CYS A 327 9.18 16.28 4.17
CA CYS A 327 8.59 15.24 3.32
C CYS A 327 9.66 14.59 2.41
N TRP A 328 10.57 15.38 1.84
CA TRP A 328 11.60 14.85 0.95
C TRP A 328 12.66 14.00 1.69
N VAL A 329 13.13 14.47 2.85
CA VAL A 329 14.09 13.75 3.71
C VAL A 329 13.47 12.48 4.29
N GLU A 330 12.17 12.50 4.62
CA GLU A 330 11.45 11.36 5.17
C GLU A 330 11.18 10.27 4.12
N ASP A 331 10.54 10.63 3.01
CA ASP A 331 10.13 9.66 1.98
C ASP A 331 11.34 9.13 1.20
N CYS A 332 12.16 10.03 0.65
CA CYS A 332 13.18 9.68 -0.35
C CYS A 332 14.58 9.41 0.26
N ARG A 333 14.70 9.30 1.59
CA ARG A 333 15.99 9.14 2.31
C ARG A 333 16.90 8.09 1.67
N LEU A 334 16.34 6.92 1.36
CA LEU A 334 17.04 5.75 0.83
C LEU A 334 17.51 5.91 -0.62
N VAL A 335 16.96 6.86 -1.38
CA VAL A 335 17.19 6.99 -2.83
C VAL A 335 18.04 8.22 -3.16
N ASP A 336 17.69 9.38 -2.59
CA ASP A 336 18.35 10.65 -2.93
C ASP A 336 19.48 11.00 -1.94
N PHE A 337 19.41 10.51 -0.70
CA PHE A 337 20.38 10.80 0.36
C PHE A 337 21.17 9.55 0.85
N PRO A 338 21.68 8.67 -0.05
CA PRO A 338 22.46 7.51 0.36
C PRO A 338 23.76 7.95 1.04
N SER A 339 24.23 7.12 1.99
CA SER A 339 25.36 7.44 2.85
C SER A 339 26.61 7.87 2.08
N LYS A 340 27.12 9.06 2.41
CA LYS A 340 28.31 9.72 1.82
C LYS A 340 28.10 10.29 0.41
N SER A 341 26.86 10.52 -0.03
CA SER A 341 26.62 11.27 -1.27
C SER A 341 26.93 12.77 -1.10
N GLY A 342 27.31 13.43 -2.21
CA GLY A 342 27.52 14.89 -2.22
C GLY A 342 26.24 15.67 -1.89
N LEU A 343 25.07 15.15 -2.28
CA LEU A 343 23.77 15.71 -1.92
C LEU A 343 23.53 15.63 -0.41
N GLN A 344 23.81 14.47 0.22
CA GLN A 344 23.69 14.28 1.67
C GLN A 344 24.61 15.25 2.43
N GLN A 345 25.86 15.44 1.98
CA GLN A 345 26.77 16.41 2.57
C GLN A 345 26.27 17.86 2.42
N THR A 346 25.71 18.20 1.26
CA THR A 346 25.18 19.54 0.97
C THR A 346 23.99 19.89 1.86
N ILE A 347 22.96 19.02 1.92
CA ILE A 347 21.79 19.23 2.80
C ILE A 347 22.18 19.23 4.28
N THR A 348 23.09 18.35 4.71
CA THR A 348 23.59 18.33 6.10
C THR A 348 24.28 19.65 6.45
N THR A 349 25.12 20.17 5.56
CA THR A 349 25.81 21.46 5.77
C THR A 349 24.78 22.60 5.90
N PHE A 350 23.86 22.70 4.95
CA PHE A 350 22.79 23.70 4.93
C PHE A 350 21.94 23.67 6.21
N LEU A 351 21.48 22.48 6.64
CA LEU A 351 20.69 22.33 7.85
C LEU A 351 21.47 22.75 9.11
N CYS A 352 22.75 22.40 9.21
CA CYS A 352 23.60 22.79 10.33
C CYS A 352 23.91 24.30 10.38
N SER A 353 24.19 24.94 9.24
CA SER A 353 24.69 26.33 9.20
C SER A 353 23.63 27.41 8.96
N GLU A 354 22.49 27.06 8.35
CA GLU A 354 21.48 28.03 7.91
C GLU A 354 20.09 27.78 8.50
N VAL A 355 19.70 26.51 8.73
CA VAL A 355 18.36 26.19 9.25
C VAL A 355 18.31 26.08 10.77
N ALA A 356 19.12 25.21 11.38
CA ALA A 356 19.11 24.97 12.83
C ALA A 356 19.35 26.23 13.69
N PRO A 357 20.15 27.24 13.27
CA PRO A 357 20.25 28.51 13.99
C PRO A 357 18.99 29.40 13.97
N LEU A 358 18.02 29.10 13.11
CA LEU A 358 16.78 29.88 12.92
C LEU A 358 15.52 29.11 13.36
N ASP A 359 15.46 27.80 13.12
CA ASP A 359 14.29 26.95 13.40
C ASP A 359 14.73 25.55 13.87
N CYS A 360 14.15 25.07 14.98
CA CYS A 360 14.50 23.78 15.58
C CYS A 360 14.16 22.56 14.69
N ARG A 361 13.32 22.72 13.66
CA ARG A 361 13.15 21.72 12.60
C ARG A 361 14.48 21.36 11.93
N GLY A 362 15.46 22.27 11.88
CA GLY A 362 16.80 21.97 11.38
C GLY A 362 17.49 20.83 12.14
N GLU A 363 17.41 20.83 13.48
CA GLU A 363 17.96 19.77 14.33
C GLU A 363 17.20 18.44 14.14
N SER A 364 15.86 18.50 14.06
CA SER A 364 15.03 17.33 13.79
C SER A 364 15.34 16.68 12.44
N LEU A 365 15.52 17.49 11.37
CA LEU A 365 15.88 16.99 10.04
C LEU A 365 17.30 16.38 10.01
N LEU A 366 18.25 16.95 10.76
CA LEU A 366 19.57 16.36 10.95
C LEU A 366 19.49 15.01 11.67
N ALA A 367 18.66 14.89 12.72
CA ALA A 367 18.45 13.63 13.41
C ALA A 367 17.86 12.54 12.48
N VAL A 368 16.87 12.89 11.65
CA VAL A 368 16.30 11.96 10.64
C VAL A 368 17.33 11.58 9.57
N LEU A 369 18.18 12.51 9.12
CA LEU A 369 19.25 12.24 8.14
C LEU A 369 20.41 11.39 8.68
N GLN A 370 20.72 11.51 9.97
CA GLN A 370 21.92 10.92 10.60
C GLN A 370 21.66 9.65 11.43
N GLY A 371 20.48 9.51 12.04
CA GLY A 371 20.12 8.29 12.78
C GLY A 371 20.17 7.06 11.87
N GLU A 372 20.42 5.87 12.41
CA GLU A 372 20.32 4.65 11.60
C GLU A 372 18.94 4.56 10.94
N LEU A 373 18.80 3.79 9.85
CA LEU A 373 17.46 3.30 9.55
C LEU A 373 17.10 2.33 10.67
N GLU A 374 16.28 2.85 11.60
CA GLU A 374 15.48 2.03 12.49
C GLU A 374 14.97 0.84 11.72
N LYS A 375 15.30 -0.37 12.19
CA LYS A 375 14.75 -1.59 11.62
C LYS A 375 13.31 -1.67 12.10
N ARG A 376 12.44 -0.87 11.48
CA ARG A 376 11.07 -0.44 11.85
C ARG A 376 10.10 -1.54 12.29
N TRP A 377 10.50 -2.81 12.13
CA TRP A 377 9.75 -4.03 12.43
C TRP A 377 10.61 -5.20 12.99
N SER A 378 11.86 -4.96 13.44
CA SER A 378 12.75 -6.00 14.01
C SER A 378 12.57 -6.24 15.50
N GLN A 379 11.82 -5.37 16.19
CA GLN A 379 11.20 -5.69 17.47
C GLN A 379 9.70 -5.37 17.35
N GLY A 380 8.89 -6.07 18.17
CA GLY A 380 7.44 -5.97 18.12
C GLY A 380 6.89 -4.69 18.74
N GLU A 381 7.20 -3.53 18.16
CA GLU A 381 6.46 -2.31 18.47
C GLU A 381 4.99 -2.50 18.11
N SER A 382 4.10 -2.24 19.06
CA SER A 382 2.67 -2.41 18.84
C SER A 382 2.16 -1.36 17.88
N ALA A 383 1.77 -1.77 16.67
CA ALA A 383 1.04 -0.93 15.73
C ALA A 383 -0.13 -0.22 16.46
N PRO A 384 -0.39 1.08 16.19
CA PRO A 384 -1.47 1.81 16.85
C PRO A 384 -2.78 1.02 16.80
N CYS A 385 -3.41 0.76 17.96
CA CYS A 385 -4.40 -0.32 18.18
C CYS A 385 -5.72 -0.23 17.37
N TRP A 386 -5.63 -0.34 16.04
CA TRP A 386 -6.72 -0.22 15.08
C TRP A 386 -6.76 -1.39 14.08
N GLY A 387 -5.92 -2.42 14.26
CA GLY A 387 -6.10 -3.69 13.55
C GLY A 387 -7.47 -4.32 13.83
N PRO A 388 -8.22 -4.79 12.81
CA PRO A 388 -9.51 -5.45 12.99
C PRO A 388 -9.38 -6.94 13.32
N ASP A 389 -8.46 -7.31 14.22
CA ASP A 389 -8.50 -8.57 14.98
C ASP A 389 -7.54 -8.48 16.19
N CYS A 390 -8.09 -8.11 17.35
CA CYS A 390 -7.41 -8.34 18.63
C CYS A 390 -7.55 -9.83 18.95
N ALA A 391 -6.56 -10.64 18.56
CA ALA A 391 -6.56 -12.08 18.73
C ALA A 391 -6.86 -12.47 20.19
N LEU A 392 -8.02 -13.10 20.39
CA LEU A 392 -8.31 -13.83 21.61
C LEU A 392 -7.51 -15.13 21.56
N GLU A 393 -6.61 -15.36 22.52
CA GLU A 393 -6.09 -16.69 22.75
C GLU A 393 -7.25 -17.59 23.22
N ASP A 394 -7.76 -18.40 22.28
CA ASP A 394 -8.72 -19.48 22.53
C ASP A 394 -8.31 -20.68 21.67
N GLY A 395 -7.58 -21.60 22.29
CA GLY A 395 -7.16 -22.85 21.68
C GLY A 395 -8.32 -23.86 21.55
N ASP A 396 -9.25 -23.62 20.62
CA ASP A 396 -10.16 -24.66 20.09
C ASP A 396 -10.86 -24.24 18.76
N ALA A 397 -10.05 -23.80 17.79
CA ALA A 397 -10.49 -23.18 16.53
C ALA A 397 -11.10 -24.16 15.48
N GLN A 398 -12.04 -25.04 15.87
CA GLN A 398 -12.70 -25.99 14.94
C GLN A 398 -14.24 -26.04 14.96
N SER A 399 -14.95 -25.31 15.82
CA SER A 399 -16.41 -25.50 15.99
C SER A 399 -17.35 -24.41 15.44
N VAL A 400 -16.93 -23.14 15.32
CA VAL A 400 -17.90 -22.01 15.31
C VAL A 400 -18.17 -21.36 13.94
N HIS A 401 -17.27 -21.51 12.95
CA HIS A 401 -17.31 -20.76 11.69
C HIS A 401 -18.45 -21.11 10.70
N ALA A 402 -19.39 -21.98 11.08
CA ALA A 402 -20.39 -22.54 10.17
C ALA A 402 -21.69 -21.73 10.04
N LEU A 403 -22.10 -20.99 11.07
CA LEU A 403 -23.49 -20.53 11.22
C LEU A 403 -23.79 -19.10 10.70
N CYS A 404 -22.85 -18.16 10.77
CA CYS A 404 -23.05 -16.77 10.35
C CYS A 404 -23.01 -16.59 8.82
N ARG A 405 -23.97 -17.20 8.09
CA ARG A 405 -24.20 -16.91 6.67
C ARG A 405 -25.67 -17.04 6.22
N ARG A 406 -26.61 -16.61 7.06
CA ARG A 406 -28.03 -16.40 6.71
C ARG A 406 -28.66 -15.32 7.59
N THR A 407 -28.58 -14.05 7.16
CA THR A 407 -29.62 -12.99 7.30
C THR A 407 -29.05 -11.65 6.79
N SER A 408 -29.30 -11.33 5.53
CA SER A 408 -29.34 -9.96 5.00
C SER A 408 -30.10 -10.02 3.67
N VAL A 409 -30.99 -9.07 3.43
CA VAL A 409 -31.81 -9.02 2.21
C VAL A 409 -31.11 -8.14 1.17
N ASP A 410 -31.29 -8.55 -0.09
CA ASP A 410 -31.06 -7.89 -1.37
C ASP A 410 -30.51 -6.44 -1.39
N ASP A 411 -29.33 -6.27 -2.00
CA ASP A 411 -29.01 -5.13 -2.87
C ASP A 411 -28.01 -5.60 -3.95
N GLY A 412 -28.03 -4.95 -5.12
CA GLY A 412 -27.52 -5.50 -6.37
C GLY A 412 -26.02 -5.37 -6.64
N SER A 413 -25.52 -6.27 -7.51
CA SER A 413 -24.33 -6.06 -8.35
C SER A 413 -22.92 -6.01 -7.70
N LYS A 414 -22.58 -6.91 -6.78
CA LYS A 414 -21.16 -7.20 -6.44
C LYS A 414 -20.82 -8.70 -6.54
N LYS A 415 -19.94 -9.08 -7.48
CA LYS A 415 -19.51 -10.48 -7.73
C LYS A 415 -18.45 -10.97 -6.73
N SER A 416 -18.81 -11.01 -5.44
CA SER A 416 -17.97 -11.60 -4.39
C SER A 416 -18.19 -13.11 -4.29
N PHE A 417 -17.38 -13.92 -4.98
CA PHE A 417 -17.46 -15.39 -4.89
C PHE A 417 -17.10 -15.89 -3.49
N GLN A 418 -18.03 -16.56 -2.82
CA GLN A 418 -17.91 -16.91 -1.40
C GLN A 418 -18.22 -18.39 -1.15
N TRP A 419 -17.20 -19.25 -1.06
CA TRP A 419 -17.37 -20.69 -0.81
C TRP A 419 -17.36 -21.07 0.69
N ARG A 420 -17.70 -22.32 1.01
CA ARG A 420 -17.53 -22.96 2.34
C ARG A 420 -16.92 -24.36 2.13
N LEU A 421 -15.96 -24.75 2.96
CA LEU A 421 -15.45 -26.12 2.96
C LEU A 421 -16.39 -27.05 3.75
N SER A 422 -16.58 -28.25 3.23
CA SER A 422 -17.10 -29.40 3.98
C SER A 422 -15.93 -30.21 4.53
N ARG A 423 -15.98 -30.59 5.81
CA ARG A 423 -14.98 -31.49 6.42
C ARG A 423 -15.01 -32.86 5.74
N VAL A 424 -13.83 -33.41 5.47
CA VAL A 424 -13.60 -34.83 5.17
C VAL A 424 -12.89 -35.44 6.38
N VAL A 425 -13.20 -36.70 6.70
CA VAL A 425 -12.70 -37.39 7.91
C VAL A 425 -11.38 -38.10 7.61
N GLU A 426 -10.39 -37.95 8.50
CA GLU A 426 -9.15 -38.74 8.46
C GLU A 426 -9.36 -40.19 8.92
N PRO A 427 -8.76 -41.19 8.23
CA PRO A 427 -8.61 -42.54 8.76
C PRO A 427 -7.33 -42.65 9.62
N GLN A 428 -7.46 -43.25 10.82
CA GLN A 428 -6.33 -43.48 11.72
C GLN A 428 -5.31 -44.51 11.17
N PRO A 429 -4.01 -44.40 11.53
CA PRO A 429 -2.98 -45.33 11.09
C PRO A 429 -3.11 -46.72 11.74
N LYS A 430 -2.62 -47.74 11.04
CA LYS A 430 -2.34 -49.08 11.58
C LYS A 430 -0.87 -49.42 11.38
N GLU A 431 -0.35 -50.30 12.23
CA GLU A 431 1.07 -50.61 12.37
C GLU A 431 1.71 -51.22 11.10
N PRO A 432 3.02 -50.99 10.87
CA PRO A 432 3.70 -51.47 9.68
C PRO A 432 4.08 -52.95 9.77
N VAL A 433 3.54 -53.76 8.85
CA VAL A 433 4.09 -55.10 8.56
C VAL A 433 5.36 -54.93 7.72
N PHE A 434 6.48 -55.50 8.18
CA PHE A 434 7.75 -55.45 7.48
C PHE A 434 7.66 -56.05 6.07
N SER A 435 8.19 -55.34 5.08
CA SER A 435 8.20 -55.76 3.68
C SER A 435 9.62 -55.76 3.11
N ILE A 436 9.92 -56.73 2.24
CA ILE A 436 11.27 -57.09 1.77
C ILE A 436 11.86 -56.06 0.77
N ALA A 437 11.17 -54.95 0.51
CA ALA A 437 11.60 -53.86 -0.37
C ALA A 437 12.93 -53.17 0.03
N ALA A 438 13.45 -53.41 1.25
CA ALA A 438 14.68 -52.82 1.76
C ALA A 438 15.99 -53.31 1.08
N VAL A 439 15.92 -54.31 0.19
CA VAL A 439 17.10 -54.98 -0.41
C VAL A 439 17.44 -54.47 -1.83
N LEU A 440 16.58 -53.64 -2.44
CA LEU A 440 16.86 -53.08 -3.77
C LEU A 440 17.82 -51.89 -3.71
N PRO A 441 18.77 -51.74 -4.66
CA PRO A 441 19.67 -50.59 -4.71
C PRO A 441 18.87 -49.30 -4.95
N ARG A 442 19.14 -48.27 -4.14
CA ARG A 442 18.45 -46.97 -4.21
C ARG A 442 18.77 -46.25 -5.55
N PRO A 443 17.75 -45.79 -6.31
CA PRO A 443 17.94 -44.94 -7.49
C PRO A 443 18.63 -43.59 -7.21
N CYS A 444 18.87 -42.84 -8.29
CA CYS A 444 19.92 -41.82 -8.44
C CYS A 444 19.87 -40.57 -7.54
N TYR A 445 18.88 -40.43 -6.64
CA TYR A 445 18.72 -39.29 -5.73
C TYR A 445 20.02 -38.92 -4.95
N SER A 446 20.89 -39.88 -4.68
CA SER A 446 22.14 -39.63 -3.94
C SER A 446 23.27 -38.98 -4.73
N SER A 447 23.15 -38.77 -6.06
CA SER A 447 24.25 -38.20 -6.86
C SER A 447 24.42 -36.70 -6.65
N LEU A 448 23.36 -35.92 -6.91
CA LEU A 448 23.34 -34.46 -6.71
C LEU A 448 23.65 -34.09 -5.24
N LEU A 449 23.03 -34.79 -4.29
CA LEU A 449 23.27 -34.63 -2.84
C LEU A 449 24.69 -35.02 -2.37
N LYS A 450 25.52 -35.66 -3.21
CA LYS A 450 26.94 -35.96 -2.92
C LYS A 450 27.92 -34.99 -3.56
N GLN A 451 27.49 -34.14 -4.49
CA GLN A 451 28.29 -33.03 -5.00
C GLN A 451 28.26 -31.81 -4.04
N LEU A 452 27.46 -31.87 -2.98
CA LEU A 452 27.43 -30.89 -1.89
C LEU A 452 28.72 -30.97 -1.06
N GLY A 453 29.69 -30.12 -1.41
CA GLY A 453 30.89 -29.88 -0.60
C GLY A 453 30.56 -29.26 0.78
N PRO A 454 31.44 -29.43 1.79
CA PRO A 454 31.13 -29.07 3.17
C PRO A 454 31.28 -27.56 3.45
N THR A 455 30.24 -26.77 3.17
CA THR A 455 30.10 -25.43 3.74
C THR A 455 29.67 -25.55 5.21
N ALA A 456 30.47 -25.00 6.12
CA ALA A 456 30.45 -25.39 7.55
C ALA A 456 29.34 -24.73 8.39
N CYS A 457 28.07 -25.01 8.11
CA CYS A 457 26.96 -24.68 9.03
C CYS A 457 25.72 -25.60 8.97
N LEU A 458 25.68 -26.60 8.06
CA LEU A 458 24.43 -27.29 7.71
C LEU A 458 24.11 -28.50 8.63
N ARG A 459 22.85 -28.58 9.09
CA ARG A 459 22.28 -29.64 9.96
C ARG A 459 21.66 -30.78 9.13
N ALA A 460 21.20 -31.83 9.83
CA ALA A 460 20.77 -33.07 9.18
C ALA A 460 19.42 -32.94 8.43
N GLU A 461 18.51 -32.06 8.86
CA GLU A 461 17.20 -31.86 8.23
C GLU A 461 17.28 -31.32 6.79
N GLU A 462 18.33 -30.57 6.44
CA GLU A 462 18.51 -29.93 5.13
C GLU A 462 18.74 -30.92 3.96
N ARG A 463 18.78 -32.23 4.27
CA ARG A 463 18.82 -33.32 3.28
C ARG A 463 17.45 -33.82 2.84
N LEU A 464 16.34 -33.33 3.42
CA LEU A 464 14.98 -33.78 3.11
C LEU A 464 14.36 -32.97 1.94
N PRO A 465 13.85 -33.63 0.87
CA PRO A 465 13.11 -32.93 -0.18
C PRO A 465 11.80 -32.32 0.34
N PHE A 466 11.35 -31.25 -0.30
CA PHE A 466 10.15 -30.52 0.10
C PHE A 466 8.84 -31.33 0.00
N SER A 467 8.86 -32.42 -0.78
CA SER A 467 7.80 -33.43 -0.85
C SER A 467 7.68 -34.32 0.39
N GLN A 468 8.74 -34.41 1.22
CA GLN A 468 8.75 -35.15 2.49
C GLN A 468 8.52 -34.24 3.71
N GLN A 469 8.53 -32.92 3.52
CA GLN A 469 8.29 -31.95 4.59
C GLN A 469 6.82 -31.95 5.05
N GLN A 470 6.61 -32.11 6.36
CA GLN A 470 5.30 -32.30 6.99
C GLN A 470 4.46 -31.01 7.13
N HIS A 471 5.07 -29.83 6.91
CA HIS A 471 4.38 -28.54 7.01
C HIS A 471 3.19 -28.45 6.04
N SER A 472 2.09 -27.88 6.53
CA SER A 472 0.86 -27.69 5.76
C SER A 472 1.05 -26.67 4.62
N ALA A 473 0.17 -26.73 3.62
CA ALA A 473 0.14 -25.73 2.54
C ALA A 473 -0.08 -24.30 3.07
N GLN A 474 -0.92 -24.15 4.10
CA GLN A 474 -1.19 -22.86 4.75
C GLN A 474 0.04 -22.31 5.48
N HIS A 475 0.72 -23.12 6.31
CA HIS A 475 1.94 -22.68 7.01
C HIS A 475 3.05 -22.32 6.02
N THR A 476 3.19 -23.09 4.95
CA THR A 476 4.15 -22.78 3.87
C THR A 476 3.80 -21.47 3.17
N ALA A 477 2.52 -21.22 2.84
CA ALA A 477 2.08 -19.96 2.26
C ALA A 477 2.35 -18.77 3.20
N GLN A 478 2.15 -18.93 4.52
CA GLN A 478 2.44 -17.89 5.51
C GLN A 478 3.93 -17.56 5.59
N GLN A 479 4.81 -18.56 5.65
CA GLN A 479 6.26 -18.31 5.67
C GLN A 479 6.79 -17.74 4.35
N LEU A 480 6.33 -18.23 3.20
CA LEU A 480 6.68 -17.64 1.90
C LEU A 480 6.19 -16.18 1.78
N THR A 481 5.03 -15.86 2.37
CA THR A 481 4.51 -14.46 2.41
C THR A 481 5.40 -13.56 3.26
N LEU A 482 5.95 -14.04 4.38
CA LEU A 482 6.90 -13.27 5.18
C LEU A 482 8.24 -13.05 4.44
N LEU A 483 8.72 -14.03 3.67
CA LEU A 483 9.93 -13.90 2.83
C LEU A 483 9.71 -12.92 1.67
N GLU A 484 8.58 -13.01 0.98
CA GLU A 484 8.19 -12.06 -0.07
C GLU A 484 8.03 -10.64 0.50
N GLN A 485 7.44 -10.51 1.69
CA GLN A 485 7.28 -9.23 2.38
C GLN A 485 8.62 -8.57 2.70
N GLU A 486 9.60 -9.32 3.23
CA GLU A 486 10.96 -8.87 3.50
C GLU A 486 11.60 -8.26 2.24
N MET A 487 11.49 -8.98 1.11
CA MET A 487 11.98 -8.52 -0.18
C MET A 487 11.25 -7.26 -0.69
N PHE A 488 9.91 -7.24 -0.61
CA PHE A 488 9.09 -6.11 -1.06
C PHE A 488 9.30 -4.83 -0.25
N HIS A 489 9.57 -4.94 1.06
CA HIS A 489 9.84 -3.78 1.92
C HIS A 489 11.23 -3.15 1.66
N SER A 490 12.14 -3.82 0.97
CA SER A 490 13.40 -3.22 0.50
C SER A 490 13.23 -2.25 -0.68
N CYS A 491 12.06 -2.23 -1.32
CA CYS A 491 11.81 -1.43 -2.52
C CYS A 491 11.11 -0.09 -2.21
N HIS A 492 11.84 1.02 -2.30
CA HIS A 492 11.21 2.34 -2.39
C HIS A 492 10.41 2.48 -3.71
N PRO A 493 9.24 3.15 -3.74
CA PRO A 493 8.42 3.36 -4.94
C PRO A 493 9.21 3.76 -6.20
N VAL A 494 10.17 4.69 -6.07
CA VAL A 494 10.99 5.19 -7.20
C VAL A 494 11.78 4.10 -7.93
N HIS A 495 12.10 2.97 -7.28
CA HIS A 495 12.84 1.87 -7.94
C HIS A 495 12.06 1.23 -9.10
N PHE A 496 10.73 1.37 -9.14
CA PHE A 496 9.87 0.88 -10.21
C PHE A 496 9.87 1.75 -11.47
N LEU A 497 10.33 3.01 -11.36
CA LEU A 497 10.35 3.97 -12.47
C LEU A 497 11.49 3.69 -13.46
N ASN A 498 11.24 3.91 -14.74
CA ASN A 498 12.14 3.60 -15.85
C ASN A 498 12.65 2.13 -15.81
N SER A 499 11.87 1.20 -15.24
CA SER A 499 12.30 -0.20 -15.04
C SER A 499 12.69 -0.89 -16.36
N ARG A 500 12.15 -0.44 -17.50
CA ARG A 500 12.55 -0.90 -18.84
C ARG A 500 14.02 -0.59 -19.16
N ALA A 501 14.53 0.56 -18.73
CA ALA A 501 15.94 0.95 -18.88
C ALA A 501 16.84 0.16 -17.93
N GLN A 502 16.33 -0.26 -16.77
CA GLN A 502 16.98 -1.23 -15.86
C GLN A 502 16.97 -2.68 -16.41
N GLY A 503 16.41 -2.91 -17.60
CA GLY A 503 16.38 -4.22 -18.26
C GLY A 503 15.17 -5.09 -17.94
N VAL A 504 14.17 -4.59 -17.20
CA VAL A 504 12.93 -5.34 -16.89
C VAL A 504 12.07 -5.48 -18.16
N LYS A 505 11.74 -6.72 -18.54
CA LYS A 505 11.00 -7.09 -19.77
C LYS A 505 9.77 -7.93 -19.44
N ASP A 506 8.78 -7.94 -20.34
CA ASP A 506 7.63 -8.85 -20.24
C ASP A 506 8.04 -10.31 -20.48
N LYS A 507 8.05 -11.08 -19.38
CA LYS A 507 8.38 -12.51 -19.33
C LYS A 507 7.33 -13.40 -20.02
N THR A 508 6.12 -12.90 -20.31
CA THR A 508 5.08 -13.67 -20.99
C THR A 508 5.25 -13.72 -22.51
N VAL A 509 5.79 -12.66 -23.10
CA VAL A 509 6.02 -12.55 -24.55
C VAL A 509 7.38 -13.16 -24.94
N SER A 510 8.38 -13.11 -24.05
CA SER A 510 9.73 -13.63 -24.30
C SER A 510 9.84 -15.16 -24.12
N ARG A 511 9.08 -15.92 -24.92
CA ARG A 511 9.15 -17.40 -24.94
C ARG A 511 9.44 -18.01 -26.31
N CYS A 512 10.21 -17.30 -27.14
CA CYS A 512 10.86 -17.89 -28.30
C CYS A 512 12.16 -17.13 -28.67
N VAL A 513 13.17 -17.87 -29.12
CA VAL A 513 14.48 -17.40 -29.62
C VAL A 513 15.35 -16.60 -28.64
N SER A 514 16.48 -17.22 -28.26
CA SER A 514 17.65 -16.51 -27.74
C SER A 514 18.27 -15.64 -28.85
N SER A 515 18.24 -14.32 -28.71
CA SER A 515 18.91 -13.38 -29.62
C SER A 515 19.92 -12.55 -28.86
N GLU A 516 21.09 -12.38 -29.46
CA GLU A 516 22.14 -11.50 -28.94
C GLU A 516 21.67 -10.04 -28.94
N ALA A 517 22.19 -9.25 -27.98
CA ALA A 517 21.84 -7.84 -27.83
C ALA A 517 22.82 -6.97 -28.63
N VAL A 518 22.34 -6.38 -29.73
CA VAL A 518 23.03 -5.27 -30.42
C VAL A 518 22.69 -3.97 -29.68
N PRO A 519 23.68 -3.12 -29.32
CA PRO A 519 23.40 -1.84 -28.70
C PRO A 519 22.77 -0.88 -29.71
N ALA A 520 21.65 -0.25 -29.34
CA ALA A 520 21.02 0.81 -30.10
C ALA A 520 21.30 2.16 -29.43
N GLU A 521 22.01 3.05 -30.12
CA GLU A 521 22.29 4.40 -29.64
C GLU A 521 21.04 5.30 -29.70
N GLY A 522 20.96 6.28 -28.79
CA GLY A 522 20.18 7.51 -29.02
C GLY A 522 18.85 7.69 -28.29
N ALA A 523 18.86 7.84 -26.96
CA ALA A 523 17.98 8.76 -26.22
C ALA A 523 18.42 8.97 -24.75
N GLY A 524 18.58 10.22 -24.31
CA GLY A 524 18.57 10.63 -22.89
C GLY A 524 19.77 10.20 -22.00
N HIS A 525 20.68 11.14 -21.71
CA HIS A 525 21.61 11.00 -20.58
C HIS A 525 20.89 11.27 -19.25
N GLY A 526 21.28 10.63 -18.13
CA GLY A 526 20.83 11.12 -16.81
C GLY A 526 20.81 10.20 -15.60
N LEU A 527 21.60 9.12 -15.50
CA LEU A 527 21.83 8.43 -14.21
C LEU A 527 23.33 8.31 -13.93
N SER A 528 23.71 8.48 -12.66
CA SER A 528 25.12 8.57 -12.24
C SER A 528 25.81 7.20 -12.23
N GLU A 529 27.07 7.14 -12.66
CA GLU A 529 27.93 5.98 -12.45
C GLU A 529 28.23 5.82 -10.95
N ALA A 530 27.69 4.77 -10.32
CA ALA A 530 27.78 4.56 -8.87
C ALA A 530 27.87 3.07 -8.47
N SER A 531 28.82 2.34 -9.08
CA SER A 531 29.19 0.94 -8.77
C SER A 531 28.13 -0.13 -9.14
N PRO A 532 28.50 -1.43 -9.27
CA PRO A 532 27.60 -2.48 -9.72
C PRO A 532 26.79 -3.08 -8.55
N GLN A 533 26.10 -2.24 -7.76
CA GLN A 533 25.03 -2.73 -6.89
C GLN A 533 23.72 -2.83 -7.68
N GLU A 534 23.03 -3.94 -7.49
CA GLU A 534 21.79 -4.25 -8.21
C GLU A 534 20.62 -3.51 -7.57
N SER A 535 19.74 -2.89 -8.36
CA SER A 535 18.62 -2.14 -7.79
C SER A 535 17.71 -3.06 -6.97
N PRO A 536 17.10 -2.60 -5.86
CA PRO A 536 16.26 -3.47 -5.03
C PRO A 536 15.09 -4.10 -5.80
N LEU A 537 14.57 -3.41 -6.84
CA LEU A 537 13.60 -4.01 -7.77
C LEU A 537 14.18 -5.23 -8.51
N LEU A 538 15.41 -5.13 -9.06
CA LEU A 538 16.04 -6.26 -9.74
C LEU A 538 16.31 -7.42 -8.77
N HIS A 539 16.66 -7.13 -7.50
CA HIS A 539 16.79 -8.15 -6.47
C HIS A 539 15.45 -8.86 -6.17
N LEU A 540 14.37 -8.11 -6.00
CA LEU A 540 13.01 -8.63 -5.83
C LEU A 540 12.54 -9.47 -7.04
N LEU A 541 12.77 -8.99 -8.27
CA LEU A 541 12.40 -9.71 -9.49
C LEU A 541 13.19 -11.00 -9.69
N ARG A 542 14.45 -11.06 -9.25
CA ARG A 542 15.27 -12.28 -9.25
C ARG A 542 14.87 -13.27 -8.16
N TYR A 543 14.44 -12.78 -7.00
CA TYR A 543 13.84 -13.64 -5.97
C TYR A 543 12.57 -14.30 -6.52
N ALA A 544 11.70 -13.53 -7.18
CA ALA A 544 10.51 -14.06 -7.86
C ALA A 544 10.86 -15.13 -8.92
N ASP A 545 11.86 -14.89 -9.77
CA ASP A 545 12.34 -15.90 -10.73
C ASP A 545 12.91 -17.14 -10.03
N SER A 546 13.60 -16.97 -8.90
CA SER A 546 14.16 -18.08 -8.11
C SER A 546 13.06 -18.95 -7.49
N VAL A 547 11.97 -18.35 -7.00
CA VAL A 547 10.78 -19.09 -6.53
C VAL A 547 10.11 -19.84 -7.68
N THR A 548 9.92 -19.18 -8.83
CA THR A 548 9.36 -19.81 -10.05
C THR A 548 10.19 -21.01 -10.52
N ASN A 549 11.52 -20.87 -10.58
CA ASN A 549 12.43 -21.94 -10.97
C ASN A 549 12.49 -23.06 -9.92
N TRP A 550 12.50 -22.74 -8.62
CA TRP A 550 12.43 -23.72 -7.54
C TRP A 550 11.19 -24.61 -7.66
N VAL A 551 10.01 -24.02 -7.87
CA VAL A 551 8.75 -24.76 -8.06
C VAL A 551 8.85 -25.73 -9.23
N SER A 552 9.41 -25.30 -10.37
CA SER A 552 9.68 -26.20 -11.51
C SER A 552 10.68 -27.32 -11.15
N ALA A 553 11.84 -26.97 -10.61
CA ALA A 553 12.93 -27.92 -10.36
C ALA A 553 12.54 -29.00 -9.34
N GLU A 554 11.86 -28.63 -8.24
CA GLU A 554 11.43 -29.57 -7.19
C GLU A 554 10.44 -30.63 -7.75
N ILE A 555 9.61 -30.29 -8.74
CA ILE A 555 8.70 -31.23 -9.42
C ILE A 555 9.46 -32.12 -10.42
N VAL A 556 10.41 -31.58 -11.18
CA VAL A 556 11.21 -32.34 -12.17
C VAL A 556 12.16 -33.34 -11.49
N ILE A 557 12.72 -33.01 -10.33
CA ILE A 557 13.64 -33.86 -9.57
C ILE A 557 12.93 -35.07 -8.92
N CYS A 558 11.60 -35.10 -8.85
CA CYS A 558 10.87 -36.22 -8.27
C CYS A 558 10.95 -37.50 -9.12
N ASP A 559 11.46 -38.59 -8.54
CA ASP A 559 11.64 -39.92 -9.18
C ASP A 559 10.32 -40.66 -9.55
N SER A 560 9.14 -40.06 -9.35
CA SER A 560 7.86 -40.75 -9.56
C SER A 560 6.68 -39.82 -9.77
N VAL A 561 5.86 -40.16 -10.78
CA VAL A 561 4.56 -39.53 -11.09
C VAL A 561 3.64 -39.42 -9.87
N LYS A 562 3.68 -40.37 -8.93
CA LYS A 562 2.89 -40.29 -7.68
C LYS A 562 3.33 -39.14 -6.78
N VAL A 563 4.64 -38.96 -6.60
CA VAL A 563 5.23 -37.88 -5.81
C VAL A 563 5.02 -36.53 -6.52
N GLN A 564 5.16 -36.50 -7.85
CA GLN A 564 4.84 -35.31 -8.65
C GLN A 564 3.37 -34.89 -8.52
N THR A 565 2.42 -35.83 -8.58
CA THR A 565 0.98 -35.53 -8.42
C THR A 565 0.68 -34.95 -7.04
N ALA A 566 1.29 -35.50 -5.98
CA ALA A 566 1.17 -34.97 -4.63
C ALA A 566 1.81 -33.57 -4.49
N LEU A 567 2.97 -33.35 -5.11
CA LEU A 567 3.69 -32.07 -5.04
C LEU A 567 3.01 -30.97 -5.87
N LEU A 568 2.47 -31.29 -7.05
CA LEU A 568 1.62 -30.40 -7.84
C LEU A 568 0.39 -29.96 -7.03
N ALA A 569 -0.29 -30.90 -6.36
CA ALA A 569 -1.41 -30.59 -5.48
C ALA A 569 -0.99 -29.74 -4.26
N LYS A 570 0.20 -29.98 -3.67
CA LYS A 570 0.75 -29.17 -2.58
C LYS A 570 1.02 -27.73 -3.05
N PHE A 571 1.70 -27.53 -4.19
CA PHE A 571 1.97 -26.19 -4.73
C PHE A 571 0.70 -25.44 -5.16
N LEU A 572 -0.27 -26.08 -5.80
CA LEU A 572 -1.55 -25.45 -6.13
C LEU A 572 -2.34 -25.06 -4.87
N SER A 573 -2.25 -25.86 -3.80
CA SER A 573 -2.85 -25.52 -2.50
C SER A 573 -2.15 -24.32 -1.84
N ILE A 574 -0.81 -24.25 -1.90
CA ILE A 574 -0.02 -23.10 -1.42
C ILE A 574 -0.39 -21.83 -2.20
N ALA A 575 -0.41 -21.89 -3.54
CA ALA A 575 -0.77 -20.76 -4.38
C ALA A 575 -2.20 -20.25 -4.13
N LYS A 576 -3.15 -21.16 -3.84
CA LYS A 576 -4.50 -20.78 -3.41
C LYS A 576 -4.48 -20.05 -2.06
N CYS A 577 -3.73 -20.54 -1.06
CA CYS A 577 -3.59 -19.84 0.21
C CYS A 577 -2.92 -18.47 0.07
N CYS A 578 -1.92 -18.32 -0.81
CA CYS A 578 -1.32 -17.01 -1.15
C CYS A 578 -2.36 -16.07 -1.77
N TYR A 579 -3.14 -16.53 -2.76
CA TYR A 579 -4.21 -15.74 -3.38
C TYR A 579 -5.32 -15.34 -2.38
N GLU A 580 -5.81 -16.28 -1.57
CA GLU A 580 -6.84 -16.03 -0.54
C GLU A 580 -6.35 -15.05 0.55
N SER A 581 -5.04 -14.97 0.78
CA SER A 581 -4.41 -14.00 1.68
C SER A 581 -3.92 -12.72 0.97
N ARG A 582 -4.23 -12.51 -0.33
CA ARG A 582 -3.78 -11.35 -1.14
C ARG A 582 -2.26 -11.22 -1.32
N ASN A 583 -1.50 -12.30 -1.09
CA ASN A 583 -0.15 -12.43 -1.64
C ASN A 583 -0.26 -12.86 -3.11
N PHE A 584 -0.38 -11.88 -4.00
CA PHE A 584 -0.45 -12.11 -5.44
C PHE A 584 0.92 -12.45 -6.02
N ALA A 585 2.00 -11.85 -5.50
CA ALA A 585 3.38 -12.11 -5.95
C ALA A 585 3.72 -13.61 -5.92
N THR A 586 3.70 -14.25 -4.75
CA THR A 586 4.03 -15.68 -4.63
C THR A 586 3.01 -16.57 -5.34
N ALA A 587 1.73 -16.19 -5.40
CA ALA A 587 0.72 -16.92 -6.16
C ALA A 587 1.03 -16.93 -7.68
N MET A 588 1.46 -15.80 -8.23
CA MET A 588 1.86 -15.68 -9.65
C MET A 588 3.21 -16.37 -9.93
N GLN A 589 4.17 -16.33 -9.00
CA GLN A 589 5.44 -17.05 -9.10
C GLN A 589 5.23 -18.58 -9.18
N ILE A 590 4.37 -19.13 -8.30
CA ILE A 590 4.03 -20.56 -8.32
C ILE A 590 3.27 -20.90 -9.61
N LEU A 591 2.31 -20.07 -10.03
CA LEU A 591 1.63 -20.25 -11.32
C LEU A 591 2.64 -20.31 -12.48
N ALA A 592 3.56 -19.36 -12.59
CA ALA A 592 4.58 -19.34 -13.64
C ALA A 592 5.49 -20.59 -13.61
N GLY A 593 5.83 -21.08 -12.41
CA GLY A 593 6.60 -22.31 -12.22
C GLY A 593 5.84 -23.57 -12.65
N LEU A 594 4.52 -23.61 -12.46
CA LEU A 594 3.63 -24.67 -12.95
C LEU A 594 3.34 -24.56 -14.46
N GLU A 595 3.40 -23.35 -15.01
CA GLU A 595 3.25 -23.06 -16.44
C GLU A 595 4.55 -23.18 -17.25
N ASN A 596 5.62 -23.69 -16.64
CA ASN A 596 6.81 -24.15 -17.35
C ASN A 596 6.44 -25.24 -18.39
N VAL A 597 6.96 -25.13 -19.60
CA VAL A 597 6.65 -26.04 -20.73
C VAL A 597 6.89 -27.50 -20.37
N ILE A 598 7.96 -27.77 -19.62
CA ILE A 598 8.35 -29.09 -19.14
C ILE A 598 7.30 -29.62 -18.13
N ILE A 599 6.93 -28.79 -17.15
CA ILE A 599 5.95 -29.14 -16.13
C ILE A 599 4.58 -29.41 -16.76
N ARG A 600 4.13 -28.56 -17.69
CA ARG A 600 2.84 -28.73 -18.41
C ARG A 600 2.73 -30.02 -19.22
N GLN A 601 3.85 -30.68 -19.53
CA GLN A 601 3.86 -31.95 -20.28
C GLN A 601 3.87 -33.20 -19.38
N LEU A 602 4.05 -33.06 -18.06
CA LEU A 602 4.16 -34.20 -17.14
C LEU A 602 2.87 -35.06 -17.11
N PRO A 603 2.99 -36.40 -17.04
CA PRO A 603 1.83 -37.30 -16.92
C PRO A 603 1.09 -37.14 -15.58
N ALA A 604 1.71 -36.50 -14.58
CA ALA A 604 1.14 -36.25 -13.26
C ALA A 604 -0.17 -35.42 -13.30
N TRP A 605 -0.32 -34.47 -14.23
CA TRP A 605 -1.55 -33.67 -14.38
C TRP A 605 -2.82 -34.52 -14.60
N LYS A 606 -2.69 -35.68 -15.25
CA LYS A 606 -3.81 -36.60 -15.50
C LYS A 606 -4.34 -37.31 -14.24
N HIS A 607 -3.60 -37.20 -13.13
CA HIS A 607 -3.91 -37.87 -11.85
C HIS A 607 -4.37 -36.89 -10.77
N LEU A 608 -4.43 -35.58 -11.08
CA LEU A 608 -4.99 -34.56 -10.19
C LEU A 608 -6.52 -34.61 -10.20
N SER A 609 -7.14 -34.28 -9.07
CA SER A 609 -8.60 -34.15 -9.00
C SER A 609 -9.08 -32.86 -9.69
N VAL A 610 -10.29 -32.88 -10.24
CA VAL A 610 -10.90 -31.72 -10.94
C VAL A 610 -10.82 -30.44 -10.10
N LYS A 611 -11.10 -30.53 -8.80
CA LYS A 611 -11.02 -29.42 -7.83
C LYS A 611 -9.64 -28.78 -7.68
N VAL A 612 -8.57 -29.50 -8.02
CA VAL A 612 -7.19 -28.99 -8.00
C VAL A 612 -6.84 -28.37 -9.35
N CYS A 613 -7.38 -28.90 -10.45
CA CYS A 613 -7.27 -28.30 -11.78
C CYS A 613 -8.09 -27.00 -11.91
N GLU A 614 -9.21 -26.87 -11.20
CA GLU A 614 -9.99 -25.62 -11.12
C GLU A 614 -9.11 -24.44 -10.59
N ILE A 615 -8.20 -24.72 -9.64
CA ILE A 615 -7.32 -23.69 -9.03
C ILE A 615 -6.37 -23.05 -10.05
N ILE A 616 -5.82 -23.81 -11.01
CA ILE A 616 -4.90 -23.22 -12.00
C ILE A 616 -5.66 -22.32 -13.00
N GLU A 617 -6.92 -22.62 -13.31
CA GLU A 617 -7.75 -21.75 -14.14
C GLU A 617 -8.24 -20.51 -13.36
N GLU A 618 -8.56 -20.63 -12.07
CA GLU A 618 -8.79 -19.49 -11.16
C GLU A 618 -7.58 -18.54 -11.15
N LEU A 619 -6.37 -19.09 -10.95
CA LEU A 619 -5.13 -18.31 -10.90
C LEU A 619 -4.78 -17.65 -12.25
N ARG A 620 -5.10 -18.28 -13.39
CA ARG A 620 -4.98 -17.64 -14.72
C ARG A 620 -5.94 -16.48 -14.89
N ALA A 621 -7.19 -16.60 -14.44
CA ALA A 621 -8.16 -15.51 -14.49
C ALA A 621 -7.68 -14.31 -13.65
N VAL A 622 -7.10 -14.57 -12.47
CA VAL A 622 -6.44 -13.55 -11.64
C VAL A 622 -5.25 -12.93 -12.37
N GLN A 623 -4.39 -13.72 -13.01
CA GLN A 623 -3.24 -13.22 -13.77
C GLN A 623 -3.65 -12.28 -14.92
N VAL A 624 -4.77 -12.56 -15.61
CA VAL A 624 -5.33 -11.67 -16.64
C VAL A 624 -5.91 -10.40 -16.01
N PHE A 625 -6.67 -10.53 -14.92
CA PHE A 625 -7.25 -9.38 -14.20
C PHE A 625 -6.18 -8.39 -13.72
N LEU A 626 -5.11 -8.87 -13.07
CA LEU A 626 -4.01 -8.04 -12.57
C LEU A 626 -3.30 -7.26 -13.68
N ARG A 627 -3.29 -7.76 -14.93
CA ARG A 627 -2.72 -7.05 -16.10
C ARG A 627 -3.71 -6.10 -16.79
N SER A 628 -5.01 -6.18 -16.46
CA SER A 628 -6.05 -5.40 -17.15
C SER A 628 -6.28 -4.01 -16.57
N ASP A 629 -5.98 -3.80 -15.29
CA ASP A 629 -6.04 -2.49 -14.63
C ASP A 629 -4.87 -2.33 -13.64
N SER A 630 -4.28 -1.15 -13.66
CA SER A 630 -3.15 -0.73 -12.82
C SER A 630 -3.49 -0.44 -11.36
N LEU A 631 -4.77 -0.23 -11.02
CA LEU A 631 -5.23 0.14 -9.67
C LEU A 631 -6.12 -0.92 -8.99
N CYS A 632 -6.43 -2.03 -9.67
CA CYS A 632 -7.36 -3.08 -9.24
C CYS A 632 -7.08 -3.71 -7.86
N LEU A 633 -5.88 -3.51 -7.31
CA LEU A 633 -5.51 -3.99 -5.97
C LEU A 633 -5.87 -3.00 -4.84
N VAL A 634 -6.09 -1.72 -5.13
CA VAL A 634 -6.47 -0.70 -4.13
C VAL A 634 -7.99 -0.50 -4.01
N GLU A 635 -8.79 -1.14 -4.87
CA GLU A 635 -10.26 -1.02 -4.82
C GLU A 635 -10.82 -1.45 -3.45
N GLY A 636 -11.34 -0.49 -2.68
CA GLY A 636 -11.82 -0.74 -1.33
C GLY A 636 -12.18 0.52 -0.54
N ASP A 637 -12.42 0.31 0.75
CA ASP A 637 -12.59 1.36 1.76
C ASP A 637 -11.19 1.80 2.26
N PRO A 638 -10.79 3.08 2.11
CA PRO A 638 -9.49 3.57 2.57
C PRO A 638 -9.23 3.36 4.07
N LEU A 639 -10.27 3.22 4.90
CA LEU A 639 -10.13 2.95 6.33
C LEU A 639 -9.85 1.46 6.63
N ARG A 640 -9.92 0.58 5.64
CA ARG A 640 -9.91 -0.89 5.81
C ARG A 640 -9.05 -1.61 4.77
N VAL A 641 -7.92 -1.00 4.40
CA VAL A 641 -6.87 -1.63 3.59
C VAL A 641 -6.43 -2.96 4.22
N LYS A 642 -6.24 -3.98 3.39
CA LYS A 642 -5.75 -5.30 3.81
C LYS A 642 -4.29 -5.46 3.40
N PRO A 643 -3.46 -6.16 4.20
CA PRO A 643 -2.16 -6.66 3.75
C PRO A 643 -2.28 -7.30 2.37
N THR A 644 -1.38 -6.92 1.49
CA THR A 644 -1.39 -7.25 0.06
C THR A 644 0.04 -7.26 -0.44
N LEU A 645 0.49 -8.30 -1.16
CA LEU A 645 1.76 -8.26 -1.90
C LEU A 645 1.45 -8.30 -3.40
N PRO A 646 1.64 -7.18 -4.14
CA PRO A 646 1.40 -7.13 -5.58
C PRO A 646 2.46 -7.91 -6.35
N ASP A 647 2.12 -8.46 -7.51
CA ASP A 647 3.15 -8.94 -8.45
C ASP A 647 3.98 -7.75 -8.95
N ALA A 648 5.23 -7.68 -8.50
CA ALA A 648 6.14 -6.58 -8.79
C ALA A 648 6.48 -6.45 -10.28
N ASN A 649 6.43 -7.55 -11.05
CA ASN A 649 6.65 -7.53 -12.49
C ASN A 649 5.42 -6.94 -13.22
N VAL A 650 4.20 -7.29 -12.80
CA VAL A 650 2.96 -6.69 -13.33
C VAL A 650 2.89 -5.19 -12.99
N LEU A 651 3.23 -4.79 -11.77
CA LEU A 651 3.27 -3.38 -11.38
C LEU A 651 4.33 -2.59 -12.19
N ALA A 652 5.52 -3.17 -12.40
CA ALA A 652 6.53 -2.58 -13.28
C ALA A 652 6.03 -2.45 -14.73
N LEU A 653 5.33 -3.45 -15.29
CA LEU A 653 4.76 -3.38 -16.64
C LEU A 653 3.68 -2.29 -16.77
N HIS A 654 2.83 -2.10 -15.76
CA HIS A 654 1.86 -1.00 -15.74
C HIS A 654 2.54 0.38 -15.78
N LEU A 655 3.61 0.56 -15.00
CA LEU A 655 4.40 1.80 -15.01
C LEU A 655 5.12 2.00 -16.36
N GLN A 656 5.69 0.95 -16.94
CA GLN A 656 6.28 1.00 -18.29
C GLN A 656 5.26 1.40 -19.37
N GLN A 657 3.99 0.97 -19.26
CA GLN A 657 2.94 1.40 -20.20
C GLN A 657 2.65 2.91 -20.08
N LEU A 658 2.62 3.45 -18.86
CA LEU A 658 2.46 4.89 -18.62
C LEU A 658 3.70 5.71 -19.06
N GLU A 659 4.89 5.13 -18.95
CA GLU A 659 6.16 5.73 -19.39
C GLU A 659 6.24 5.93 -20.91
N ILE A 660 5.51 5.15 -21.73
CA ILE A 660 5.49 5.28 -23.19
C ILE A 660 5.02 6.68 -23.66
N GLY A 661 5.69 7.22 -24.68
CA GLY A 661 5.37 8.50 -25.32
C GLY A 661 5.92 9.74 -24.59
N ALA A 662 6.04 10.85 -25.32
CA ALA A 662 6.74 12.05 -24.84
C ALA A 662 6.12 12.64 -23.56
N PHE A 663 6.96 12.83 -22.54
CA PHE A 663 6.61 13.53 -21.29
C PHE A 663 6.41 15.04 -21.50
N THR A 664 7.04 15.62 -22.53
CA THR A 664 6.98 17.05 -22.86
C THR A 664 5.97 17.37 -23.97
N LEU A 665 5.52 18.63 -23.98
CA LEU A 665 4.83 19.30 -25.09
C LEU A 665 5.85 19.81 -26.12
N THR A 666 5.36 20.29 -27.26
CA THR A 666 6.19 20.96 -28.29
C THR A 666 6.87 22.24 -27.79
N THR A 667 6.37 22.84 -26.71
CA THR A 667 6.98 23.98 -26.00
C THR A 667 8.14 23.58 -25.07
N GLY A 668 8.43 22.29 -24.89
CA GLY A 668 9.38 21.79 -23.91
C GLY A 668 8.81 21.63 -22.49
N ALA A 669 7.64 22.22 -22.18
CA ALA A 669 6.98 22.05 -20.88
C ALA A 669 6.52 20.60 -20.65
N TYR A 670 6.65 20.11 -19.42
CA TYR A 670 6.30 18.75 -19.02
C TYR A 670 4.81 18.60 -18.71
N LYS A 671 4.20 17.48 -19.12
CA LYS A 671 2.77 17.18 -18.98
C LYS A 671 2.46 16.66 -17.58
N TRP A 672 1.89 17.50 -16.71
CA TRP A 672 1.58 17.10 -15.34
C TRP A 672 0.60 15.93 -15.24
N PRO A 673 -0.49 15.82 -16.04
CA PRO A 673 -1.40 14.67 -15.96
C PRO A 673 -0.72 13.31 -16.17
N LYS A 674 0.34 13.21 -16.99
CA LYS A 674 1.12 11.97 -17.14
C LYS A 674 1.94 11.66 -15.88
N LEU A 675 2.62 12.68 -15.33
CA LEU A 675 3.39 12.56 -14.09
C LEU A 675 2.48 12.22 -12.90
N ARG A 676 1.32 12.90 -12.75
CA ARG A 676 0.26 12.63 -11.77
C ARG A 676 -0.20 11.17 -11.81
N THR A 677 -0.47 10.62 -12.99
CA THR A 677 -0.90 9.21 -13.13
C THR A 677 0.21 8.21 -12.77
N ILE A 678 1.47 8.47 -13.16
CA ILE A 678 2.62 7.65 -12.75
C ILE A 678 2.81 7.72 -11.23
N GLY A 679 2.72 8.92 -10.65
CA GLY A 679 2.76 9.15 -9.20
C GLY A 679 1.68 8.39 -8.44
N ARG A 680 0.44 8.37 -8.95
CA ARG A 680 -0.66 7.55 -8.40
C ARG A 680 -0.31 6.06 -8.43
N VAL A 681 0.00 5.50 -9.60
CA VAL A 681 0.26 4.05 -9.74
C VAL A 681 1.48 3.59 -8.92
N VAL A 682 2.52 4.42 -8.80
CA VAL A 682 3.72 4.05 -8.01
C VAL A 682 3.50 4.20 -6.49
N SER A 683 2.59 5.08 -6.04
CA SER A 683 2.25 5.25 -4.62
C SER A 683 1.64 3.99 -3.99
N GLN A 684 1.11 3.07 -4.81
CA GLN A 684 0.64 1.75 -4.38
C GLN A 684 1.73 0.94 -3.66
N VAL A 685 3.01 1.12 -4.01
CA VAL A 685 4.12 0.40 -3.37
C VAL A 685 4.15 0.72 -1.87
N HIS A 686 4.08 2.00 -1.50
CA HIS A 686 4.04 2.43 -0.11
C HIS A 686 2.69 2.07 0.56
N ALA A 687 1.57 2.19 -0.17
CA ALA A 687 0.24 1.81 0.31
C ALA A 687 0.19 0.34 0.81
N PHE A 688 0.89 -0.56 0.13
CA PHE A 688 0.97 -1.98 0.50
C PHE A 688 2.07 -2.28 1.55
N GLN A 689 3.03 -1.38 1.76
CA GLN A 689 4.05 -1.47 2.81
C GLN A 689 3.57 -0.98 4.19
N GLU A 690 2.53 -0.15 4.27
CA GLU A 690 1.97 0.31 5.56
C GLU A 690 1.29 -0.82 6.35
N PHE A 691 0.83 -1.88 5.67
CA PHE A 691 0.03 -2.97 6.27
C PHE A 691 0.74 -4.34 6.15
N PRO A 692 1.76 -4.61 6.98
CA PRO A 692 2.44 -5.90 7.00
C PRO A 692 1.54 -7.05 7.51
N TYR A 693 1.86 -8.27 7.09
CA TYR A 693 1.16 -9.49 7.46
C TYR A 693 1.45 -9.92 8.91
N PRO A 694 0.43 -10.08 9.78
CA PRO A 694 0.60 -10.45 11.18
C PRO A 694 0.77 -11.98 11.35
N TYR A 695 1.74 -12.57 10.64
CA TYR A 695 2.06 -14.01 10.75
C TYR A 695 3.28 -14.24 11.65
N ALA A 696 3.24 -15.30 12.46
CA ALA A 696 4.40 -15.72 13.24
C ALA A 696 5.50 -16.27 12.31
N ALA A 697 6.73 -15.79 12.47
CA ALA A 697 7.88 -16.29 11.74
C ALA A 697 8.35 -17.65 12.29
N ASP A 698 8.58 -18.60 11.40
CA ASP A 698 9.21 -19.89 11.69
C ASP A 698 10.66 -19.84 11.16
N PRO A 699 11.66 -19.51 12.01
CA PRO A 699 13.00 -19.19 11.53
C PRO A 699 13.73 -20.42 10.96
N GLU A 700 13.46 -21.62 11.49
CA GLU A 700 14.08 -22.86 11.00
C GLU A 700 13.50 -23.26 9.63
N PHE A 701 12.18 -23.21 9.47
CA PHE A 701 11.55 -23.49 8.18
C PHE A 701 11.85 -22.39 7.14
N GLN A 702 11.92 -21.11 7.55
CA GLN A 702 12.34 -20.04 6.65
C GLN A 702 13.81 -20.17 6.22
N ALA A 703 14.72 -20.61 7.10
CA ALA A 703 16.11 -20.87 6.73
C ALA A 703 16.19 -22.00 5.68
N TYR A 704 15.48 -23.11 5.92
CA TYR A 704 15.34 -24.19 4.94
C TYR A 704 14.79 -23.68 3.59
N LEU A 705 13.72 -22.86 3.60
CA LEU A 705 13.12 -22.30 2.39
C LEU A 705 14.10 -21.38 1.65
N ARG A 706 14.79 -20.45 2.33
CA ARG A 706 15.80 -19.57 1.72
C ARG A 706 16.91 -20.38 1.04
N VAL A 707 17.46 -21.40 1.72
CA VAL A 707 18.50 -22.29 1.16
C VAL A 707 17.97 -23.09 -0.04
N ARG A 708 16.74 -23.63 0.05
CA ARG A 708 16.15 -24.45 -1.03
C ARG A 708 15.85 -23.62 -2.28
N ILE A 709 15.30 -22.41 -2.11
CA ILE A 709 15.00 -21.47 -3.19
C ILE A 709 16.30 -20.97 -3.84
N ALA A 710 17.32 -20.60 -3.06
CA ALA A 710 18.60 -20.16 -3.61
C ALA A 710 19.32 -21.27 -4.41
N HIS A 711 19.28 -22.52 -3.93
CA HIS A 711 19.90 -23.65 -4.60
C HIS A 711 19.18 -24.04 -5.90
N LEU A 712 17.85 -24.23 -5.86
CA LEU A 712 17.08 -24.72 -7.01
C LEU A 712 16.59 -23.61 -7.96
N GLY A 713 16.53 -22.36 -7.51
CA GLY A 713 16.14 -21.21 -8.33
C GLY A 713 17.14 -20.86 -9.44
N SER A 714 18.39 -21.31 -9.30
CA SER A 714 19.46 -21.17 -10.30
C SER A 714 19.66 -22.41 -11.20
N CYS A 715 18.88 -23.48 -11.01
CA CYS A 715 19.04 -24.71 -11.80
C CYS A 715 18.39 -24.63 -13.19
N ASP A 716 19.07 -25.20 -14.18
CA ASP A 716 18.52 -25.43 -15.52
C ASP A 716 17.49 -26.57 -15.48
N VAL A 717 16.20 -26.20 -15.51
CA VAL A 717 15.06 -27.14 -15.49
C VAL A 717 15.06 -28.09 -16.71
N PRO A 718 15.34 -27.65 -17.96
CA PRO A 718 15.61 -28.55 -19.08
C PRO A 718 16.67 -29.63 -18.83
N LEU A 719 17.83 -29.30 -18.26
CA LEU A 719 18.87 -30.30 -17.95
C LEU A 719 18.42 -31.27 -16.86
N LEU A 720 17.81 -30.77 -15.77
CA LEU A 720 17.20 -31.62 -14.73
C LEU A 720 16.13 -32.57 -15.28
N ALA A 721 15.43 -32.18 -16.35
CA ALA A 721 14.41 -33.01 -17.02
C ALA A 721 15.02 -34.08 -17.93
N ALA A 722 16.16 -33.80 -18.56
CA ALA A 722 16.90 -34.77 -19.36
C ALA A 722 17.55 -35.86 -18.49
N ASP A 723 18.09 -35.49 -17.32
CA ASP A 723 18.69 -36.42 -16.37
C ASP A 723 17.65 -37.36 -15.71
N ASN A 724 16.35 -37.03 -15.76
CA ASN A 724 15.27 -37.80 -15.14
C ASN A 724 14.38 -38.53 -16.14
N GLU A 725 14.94 -39.55 -16.81
CA GLU A 725 14.26 -40.41 -17.80
C GLU A 725 12.95 -41.07 -17.30
N ALA A 726 12.74 -41.16 -15.98
CA ALA A 726 11.51 -41.71 -15.40
C ALA A 726 10.27 -40.83 -15.67
N ASN A 727 10.46 -39.52 -15.85
CA ASN A 727 9.39 -38.54 -16.00
C ASN A 727 9.04 -38.27 -17.47
N PHE A 728 10.04 -38.34 -18.35
CA PHE A 728 9.88 -38.16 -19.78
C PHE A 728 10.24 -39.46 -20.49
N HIS A 729 9.30 -40.42 -20.48
CA HIS A 729 9.41 -41.64 -21.28
C HIS A 729 9.85 -41.28 -22.70
N GLN A 730 11.02 -41.77 -23.13
CA GLN A 730 11.51 -41.57 -24.48
C GLN A 730 10.41 -41.95 -25.48
N LEU A 731 9.90 -40.95 -26.22
CA LEU A 731 8.89 -41.16 -27.25
C LEU A 731 9.44 -42.21 -28.24
N PRO A 732 8.84 -43.40 -28.38
CA PRO A 732 9.38 -44.51 -29.15
C PRO A 732 9.14 -44.33 -30.67
N SER A 733 9.35 -43.10 -31.13
CA SER A 733 8.96 -42.57 -32.44
C SER A 733 10.01 -41.64 -33.06
N SER A 734 10.99 -41.11 -32.33
CA SER A 734 12.14 -40.44 -32.98
C SER A 734 13.06 -41.47 -33.64
N ASP A 735 13.77 -42.27 -32.83
CA ASP A 735 14.80 -43.17 -33.35
C ASP A 735 14.25 -44.38 -34.15
N ARG A 736 12.97 -44.72 -33.98
CA ARG A 736 12.30 -45.69 -34.87
C ARG A 736 11.90 -45.09 -36.23
N HIS A 737 11.65 -43.78 -36.30
CA HIS A 737 11.25 -43.11 -37.53
C HIS A 737 12.49 -42.68 -38.34
N SER A 738 13.55 -42.18 -37.68
CA SER A 738 14.86 -41.93 -38.30
C SER A 738 15.43 -43.22 -38.93
N ARG A 739 15.46 -44.34 -38.20
CA ARG A 739 15.92 -45.64 -38.71
C ARG A 739 15.04 -46.17 -39.85
N ARG A 740 13.71 -45.99 -39.80
CA ARG A 740 12.83 -46.32 -40.93
C ARG A 740 13.14 -45.49 -42.17
N ILE A 741 13.29 -44.18 -42.02
CA ILE A 741 13.66 -43.28 -43.14
C ILE A 741 15.03 -43.67 -43.71
N GLN A 742 16.02 -43.93 -42.86
CA GLN A 742 17.34 -44.39 -43.28
C GLN A 742 17.29 -45.76 -43.97
N GLU A 743 16.53 -46.74 -43.49
CA GLU A 743 16.32 -48.01 -44.17
C GLU A 743 15.60 -47.84 -45.52
N THR A 744 14.58 -46.99 -45.60
CA THR A 744 13.87 -46.73 -46.86
C THR A 744 14.79 -46.07 -47.87
N LEU A 745 15.56 -45.04 -47.46
CA LEU A 745 16.59 -44.42 -48.30
C LEU A 745 17.69 -45.43 -48.71
N ARG A 746 18.10 -46.33 -47.82
CA ARG A 746 19.11 -47.37 -48.11
C ARG A 746 18.61 -48.41 -49.10
N ARG A 747 17.32 -48.80 -49.02
CA ARG A 747 16.67 -49.67 -50.01
C ARG A 747 16.51 -48.96 -51.36
N VAL A 748 16.03 -47.71 -51.38
CA VAL A 748 15.91 -46.91 -52.60
C VAL A 748 17.28 -46.74 -53.29
N ARG A 749 18.34 -46.47 -52.52
CA ARG A 749 19.70 -46.36 -53.04
C ARG A 749 20.27 -47.68 -53.60
N ALA A 750 19.78 -48.82 -53.10
CA ALA A 750 20.11 -50.16 -53.60
C ALA A 750 19.25 -50.61 -54.80
N THR A 751 18.20 -49.86 -55.16
CA THR A 751 17.45 -50.02 -56.43
C THR A 751 17.89 -49.04 -57.52
N PHE A 752 18.93 -48.23 -57.26
CA PHE A 752 19.59 -47.35 -58.22
C PHE A 752 21.10 -47.68 -58.35
N GLN A 753 21.46 -48.95 -58.09
CA GLN A 753 22.73 -49.60 -58.42
C GLN A 753 22.42 -50.90 -59.17
#